data_AF-A0A7Y4KMR2-F1
#
_entry.id   AF-A0A7Y4KMR2-F1
#
_cell.length_a   1.000
_cell.length_b   1.000
_cell.length_c   1.000
_cell.angle_alpha   90.00
_cell.angle_beta   90.00
_cell.angle_gamma   90.00
#
_symmetry.space_group_name_H-M   'P 1'
#
loop_
_entity.id
_entity.type
_entity.pdbx_description
1 polymer ?
#
loop_
_entity_poly.entity_id
_entity_poly.type
_entity_poly.pdbx_seq_one_letter_code
_entity_poly.pdbx_strand_id
1 'polypeptide(L)'
;MGNARRRGLKPWLGGGALAVALLAFLLWHTQPASSAKDAPPARPASTVEPKPRGSRLTTSPHPVGTARIAGHVLGTSGAAVGVRVSASRVEPGLTLSERPCPSPSGQDDARAPALKSGACAFESERMQGEAVEARDGEAPVFAEATTDTEGRFVLDGLPEGSVTLWALGDTGAVSQGGVPVGSTDVELTLEQGLLFQGRVTATDTTPIPDARVTLVSRWHTRFFDATTDAEGHFVAGPLPQGQYSAFVTADGWSSWFQPQLDSPDALESVVLARSRSIKGHVLSEQGTPVPGVQVLLEGNTATASLQRTTTDDAGRFRFTAPAVAHQLTAESGGAFATLDVTPPLEHVELRLQRGVFLEGTVRDDTGQPIPNARVETYREDGGPLAAEADTVTDTAGRYRMGPTRPGPHTFRILAPHHLDLEVTAQKLQQGMAPLDFTLRRAKSVEGRVVDTSGAPLEGIRLELSGSLGARDDLPSSGSQRSDATGHFVLDVQRAGTAELLVEEPSFRSLSIEVRVPSRDVVVVLDRGASVSGTVTDPQGLPLRDATVTLSRETQDAEDAPYEEPRHGTTDEQGRFHLQGIAPGPYLLEATMPGDVIDASVSQSIAFQAREHLDVSLRMEAGGERSGIAVDGAGQPLAGIVITAEAPDRTESPWRERSTEDGPSGIRTGPDGRFTLRKLVALQYALWADLPGYSFRPERSQGGEPFEKLGGLWVGSGPEPLRLVLERDGRLRGRVVEPGGKAVTSFQVKGAGLQTQAQPDAWPDGVFDLPFDTSGPKTLTVQASGFAPLQRDVTLTEGVDVDLGVLTLDPGWTLRLVLHDAETGAALPDVGELRAKLTEPSDPDITRALTRPLRVASQDGGYTLTHLPPPPFVLELQAHEARPFQHEVTSRMDTLAVPLDLAAKVRFTAQDADGTPLPALIRLRYAEGLPAIGYQELAPQGTVLARGIEPGEYLLDARPIDPESERRFTPRRVQIPPRGEVAFTVEADPP
;
A
#
# COMPACT_ATOMS: atom_id res chain seq x y z
N MET A 1 -61.28 1.41 29.32
CA MET A 1 -62.76 1.43 29.30
C MET A 1 -63.21 2.26 28.11
N GLY A 2 -64.32 1.85 27.49
CA GLY A 2 -64.72 2.14 26.12
C GLY A 2 -64.80 3.62 25.73
N ASN A 3 -64.60 3.88 24.43
CA ASN A 3 -65.68 4.18 23.48
C ASN A 3 -66.09 5.66 23.52
N ALA A 4 -66.37 6.38 22.43
CA ALA A 4 -66.36 6.10 21.01
C ALA A 4 -66.83 7.40 20.31
N ARG A 5 -66.44 7.58 19.03
CA ARG A 5 -67.31 7.93 17.87
C ARG A 5 -68.07 9.27 17.90
N ARG A 6 -68.35 9.97 16.78
CA ARG A 6 -68.03 9.94 15.33
C ARG A 6 -68.84 11.08 14.69
N ARG A 7 -68.45 11.46 13.45
CA ARG A 7 -69.24 12.11 12.35
C ARG A 7 -69.47 13.62 12.47
N GLY A 8 -69.41 14.43 11.41
CA GLY A 8 -69.17 14.23 9.96
C GLY A 8 -69.09 15.64 9.31
N LEU A 9 -68.15 15.95 8.40
CA LEU A 9 -68.08 15.70 6.95
C LEU A 9 -68.80 16.74 6.04
N LYS A 10 -67.99 17.70 5.52
CA LYS A 10 -67.94 18.33 4.15
C LYS A 10 -69.15 19.16 3.65
N PRO A 11 -69.03 20.07 2.63
CA PRO A 11 -68.03 20.17 1.52
C PRO A 11 -67.35 21.57 1.37
N TRP A 12 -66.13 21.72 0.83
CA TRP A 12 -65.62 21.72 -0.56
C TRP A 12 -65.67 23.10 -1.28
N LEU A 13 -64.50 23.48 -1.81
CA LEU A 13 -64.16 24.44 -2.89
C LEU A 13 -63.81 25.92 -2.59
N GLY A 14 -62.61 26.29 -3.07
CA GLY A 14 -62.10 27.64 -3.34
C GLY A 14 -61.11 28.13 -2.28
N GLY A 15 -59.78 28.07 -2.42
CA GLY A 15 -58.98 28.37 -3.60
C GLY A 15 -58.47 29.82 -3.51
N GLY A 16 -57.31 30.03 -2.88
CA GLY A 16 -56.58 31.30 -2.92
C GLY A 16 -56.38 32.02 -1.58
N ALA A 17 -55.62 31.46 -0.64
CA ALA A 17 -55.17 32.23 0.54
C ALA A 17 -53.92 31.71 1.29
N LEU A 18 -53.21 30.67 0.81
CA LEU A 18 -51.98 30.21 1.48
C LEU A 18 -50.67 30.71 0.83
N ALA A 19 -50.75 31.31 -0.36
CA ALA A 19 -49.61 32.00 -0.98
C ALA A 19 -49.42 33.45 -0.47
N VAL A 20 -50.39 33.99 0.29
CA VAL A 20 -50.38 35.38 0.78
C VAL A 20 -49.95 35.49 2.26
N ALA A 21 -49.99 34.39 3.02
CA ALA A 21 -49.57 34.40 4.43
C ALA A 21 -48.06 34.17 4.64
N LEU A 22 -47.36 33.56 3.67
CA LEU A 22 -45.90 33.38 3.72
C LEU A 22 -45.11 34.57 3.14
N LEU A 23 -45.76 35.41 2.31
CA LEU A 23 -45.20 36.67 1.79
C LEU A 23 -45.37 37.86 2.76
N ALA A 24 -46.26 37.76 3.76
CA ALA A 24 -46.51 38.81 4.74
C ALA A 24 -45.61 38.75 6.00
N PHE A 25 -44.87 37.65 6.21
CA PHE A 25 -43.89 37.55 7.30
C PHE A 25 -42.46 37.97 6.85
N LEU A 26 -42.20 37.95 5.53
CA LEU A 26 -40.93 38.36 4.91
C LEU A 26 -40.85 39.86 4.58
N LEU A 27 -41.88 40.66 4.90
CA LEU A 27 -41.94 42.09 4.58
C LEU A 27 -42.02 43.03 5.81
N TRP A 28 -41.80 42.52 7.03
CA TRP A 28 -41.79 43.36 8.25
C TRP A 28 -40.39 43.81 8.72
N HIS A 29 -39.33 43.48 7.98
CA HIS A 29 -37.99 44.02 8.21
C HIS A 29 -37.38 44.65 6.96
N THR A 30 -38.10 45.60 6.37
CA THR A 30 -37.51 46.61 5.47
C THR A 30 -38.24 47.93 5.63
N GLN A 31 -37.57 48.96 6.15
CA GLN A 31 -37.88 50.35 5.82
C GLN A 31 -36.75 50.94 4.97
N PRO A 32 -37.07 51.79 3.97
CA PRO A 32 -36.16 52.14 2.87
C PRO A 32 -35.47 53.50 3.06
N ALA A 33 -34.41 53.70 2.27
CA ALA A 33 -33.51 54.85 2.33
C ALA A 33 -34.12 56.18 1.85
N SER A 34 -33.73 57.29 2.50
CA SER A 34 -33.69 58.63 1.91
C SER A 34 -32.62 59.50 2.58
N SER A 35 -31.89 60.22 1.74
CA SER A 35 -30.72 61.08 1.98
C SER A 35 -31.02 62.36 2.78
N ALA A 36 -30.12 62.77 3.68
CA ALA A 36 -29.44 64.07 3.66
C ALA A 36 -28.64 64.36 4.95
N LYS A 37 -27.35 64.66 4.74
CA LYS A 37 -26.46 65.61 5.44
C LYS A 37 -25.98 65.35 6.89
N ASP A 38 -24.64 65.39 6.97
CA ASP A 38 -23.75 65.78 8.07
C ASP A 38 -23.38 64.73 9.14
N ALA A 39 -22.29 63.99 8.87
CA ALA A 39 -21.42 63.38 9.87
C ALA A 39 -19.97 63.19 9.32
N PRO A 40 -18.92 63.29 10.16
CA PRO A 40 -17.53 63.65 9.78
C PRO A 40 -16.72 62.49 9.14
N PRO A 41 -15.59 62.77 8.46
CA PRO A 41 -14.98 61.80 7.55
C PRO A 41 -14.37 60.61 8.28
N ALA A 42 -14.84 59.41 7.93
CA ALA A 42 -14.19 58.15 8.25
C ALA A 42 -12.92 58.00 7.38
N ARG A 43 -11.82 57.63 8.04
CA ARG A 43 -10.54 57.32 7.39
C ARG A 43 -10.72 56.18 6.38
N PRO A 44 -10.11 56.24 5.19
CA PRO A 44 -10.18 55.14 4.23
C PRO A 44 -9.51 53.91 4.84
N ALA A 45 -10.27 52.82 4.94
CA ALA A 45 -9.71 51.49 5.13
C ALA A 45 -8.86 51.19 3.90
N SER A 46 -7.56 51.07 4.10
CA SER A 46 -6.63 50.66 3.07
C SER A 46 -6.99 49.24 2.64
N THR A 47 -7.51 49.11 1.41
CA THR A 47 -7.57 47.85 0.68
C THR A 47 -6.12 47.41 0.45
N VAL A 48 -5.59 46.62 1.38
CA VAL A 48 -4.34 45.89 1.15
C VAL A 48 -4.75 44.66 0.36
N GLU A 49 -4.51 44.73 -0.95
CA GLU A 49 -4.48 43.56 -1.83
C GLU A 49 -3.62 42.46 -1.19
N PRO A 50 -4.06 41.18 -1.16
CA PRO A 50 -3.20 40.10 -0.72
C PRO A 50 -1.99 40.04 -1.65
N LYS A 51 -0.79 40.37 -1.16
CA LYS A 51 0.45 40.12 -1.90
C LYS A 51 0.56 38.62 -2.19
N PRO A 52 0.98 38.21 -3.39
CA PRO A 52 1.27 36.81 -3.67
C PRO A 52 2.36 36.33 -2.70
N ARG A 53 2.00 35.38 -1.83
CA ARG A 53 2.91 34.74 -0.88
C ARG A 53 3.51 33.50 -1.55
N GLY A 54 4.44 33.74 -2.47
CA GLY A 54 5.30 32.70 -3.01
C GLY A 54 6.38 32.28 -2.01
N SER A 55 6.85 31.04 -2.14
CA SER A 55 8.03 30.53 -1.41
C SER A 55 9.19 31.52 -1.52
N ARG A 56 9.80 31.87 -0.38
CA ARG A 56 10.99 32.73 -0.37
C ARG A 56 12.22 31.83 -0.36
N LEU A 57 13.00 31.83 -1.44
CA LEU A 57 14.43 31.54 -1.36
C LEU A 57 15.06 32.66 -0.52
N THR A 58 15.65 32.31 0.63
CA THR A 58 16.06 33.30 1.64
C THR A 58 17.57 33.53 1.73
N THR A 59 18.38 32.64 1.16
CA THR A 59 19.84 32.80 1.19
C THR A 59 20.30 33.72 0.08
N SER A 60 20.84 34.88 0.47
CA SER A 60 21.41 35.84 -0.47
C SER A 60 22.59 35.20 -1.22
N PRO A 61 22.75 35.47 -2.53
CA PRO A 61 23.89 34.95 -3.27
C PRO A 61 25.22 35.45 -2.70
N HIS A 62 26.18 34.54 -2.53
CA HIS A 62 27.55 34.84 -2.13
C HIS A 62 28.48 34.51 -3.31
N PRO A 63 28.79 35.48 -4.17
CA PRO A 63 29.66 35.26 -5.33
C PRO A 63 31.08 34.96 -4.87
N VAL A 64 31.69 33.93 -5.45
CA VAL A 64 33.03 33.42 -5.06
C VAL A 64 33.99 33.30 -6.25
N GLY A 65 33.52 33.54 -7.47
CA GLY A 65 34.34 33.52 -8.68
C GLY A 65 34.06 34.68 -9.61
N THR A 66 34.57 34.59 -10.84
CA THR A 66 34.40 35.62 -11.89
C THR A 66 33.71 35.09 -13.14
N ALA A 67 33.37 33.79 -13.17
CA ALA A 67 32.77 33.16 -14.32
C ALA A 67 31.26 33.42 -14.38
N ARG A 68 30.68 33.17 -15.55
CA ARG A 68 29.27 33.46 -15.84
C ARG A 68 28.56 32.31 -16.52
N ILE A 69 27.24 32.25 -16.36
CA ILE A 69 26.32 31.44 -17.16
C ILE A 69 25.26 32.36 -17.74
N ALA A 70 24.90 32.16 -19.01
CA ALA A 70 23.81 32.87 -19.67
C ALA A 70 22.88 31.89 -20.38
N GLY A 71 21.59 32.22 -20.40
CA GLY A 71 20.56 31.34 -20.96
C GLY A 71 19.19 31.97 -21.03
N HIS A 72 18.17 31.16 -21.31
CA HIS A 72 16.77 31.54 -21.37
C HIS A 72 15.88 30.52 -20.65
N VAL A 73 14.78 31.01 -20.09
CA VAL A 73 13.73 30.18 -19.50
C VAL A 73 12.50 30.21 -20.39
N LEU A 74 11.98 29.02 -20.70
CA LEU A 74 10.74 28.81 -21.45
C LEU A 74 9.63 28.33 -20.51
N GLY A 75 8.42 28.85 -20.70
CA GLY A 75 7.20 28.39 -20.07
C GLY A 75 6.24 27.79 -21.11
N THR A 76 5.02 27.47 -20.68
CA THR A 76 4.00 26.79 -21.51
C THR A 76 3.52 27.61 -22.72
N SER A 77 3.73 28.93 -22.73
CA SER A 77 3.29 29.85 -23.79
C SER A 77 4.43 30.58 -24.50
N GLY A 78 5.69 30.17 -24.28
CA GLY A 78 6.89 30.83 -24.82
C GLY A 78 7.84 31.30 -23.72
N ALA A 79 8.59 32.39 -23.94
CA ALA A 79 9.54 32.91 -22.97
C ALA A 79 8.90 33.21 -21.60
N ALA A 80 9.50 32.72 -20.53
CA ALA A 80 9.00 32.91 -19.17
C ALA A 80 9.63 34.16 -18.53
N VAL A 81 8.81 35.18 -18.30
CA VAL A 81 9.21 36.48 -17.74
C VAL A 81 9.10 36.46 -16.22
N GLY A 82 10.06 37.08 -15.52
CA GLY A 82 10.00 37.23 -14.06
C GLY A 82 10.36 35.96 -13.28
N VAL A 83 10.91 34.94 -13.94
CA VAL A 83 11.36 33.70 -13.31
C VAL A 83 12.65 33.97 -12.57
N ARG A 84 12.73 33.52 -11.32
CA ARG A 84 13.95 33.62 -10.53
C ARG A 84 14.86 32.45 -10.83
N VAL A 85 16.05 32.72 -11.35
CA VAL A 85 17.06 31.73 -11.66
C VAL A 85 18.21 31.86 -10.67
N SER A 86 18.57 30.79 -9.97
CA SER A 86 19.70 30.76 -9.04
C SER A 86 20.66 29.62 -9.33
N ALA A 87 21.94 29.83 -9.07
CA ALA A 87 22.98 28.81 -9.18
C ALA A 87 23.48 28.43 -7.79
N SER A 88 23.46 27.14 -7.49
CA SER A 88 23.95 26.59 -6.22
C SER A 88 24.71 25.28 -6.45
N ARG A 89 25.44 24.83 -5.45
CA ARG A 89 26.24 23.60 -5.52
C ARG A 89 26.26 22.90 -4.17
N VAL A 90 26.31 21.57 -4.21
CA VAL A 90 26.59 20.71 -3.07
C VAL A 90 28.09 20.71 -2.76
N GLU A 91 28.47 20.96 -1.51
CA GLU A 91 29.88 21.10 -1.10
C GLU A 91 30.23 20.01 -0.07
N PRO A 92 31.16 19.08 -0.39
CA PRO A 92 31.53 17.98 0.50
C PRO A 92 31.91 18.43 1.92
N GLY A 93 31.33 17.78 2.94
CA GLY A 93 31.53 18.12 4.35
C GLY A 93 30.87 19.43 4.81
N LEU A 94 30.42 20.30 3.88
CA LEU A 94 29.70 21.53 4.19
C LEU A 94 28.20 21.32 4.10
N THR A 95 27.67 20.73 3.02
CA THR A 95 26.22 20.49 2.86
C THR A 95 25.73 19.27 3.62
N LEU A 96 24.50 19.32 4.14
CA LEU A 96 23.93 18.21 4.91
C LEU A 96 24.02 16.87 4.15
N SER A 97 23.77 16.85 2.84
CA SER A 97 23.76 15.63 2.01
C SER A 97 25.12 14.95 1.89
N GLU A 98 26.22 15.66 2.14
CA GLU A 98 27.59 15.15 2.03
C GLU A 98 28.30 15.07 3.38
N ARG A 99 27.57 15.30 4.49
CA ARG A 99 28.07 15.05 5.84
C ARG A 99 27.75 13.59 6.26
N PRO A 100 28.68 12.90 6.93
CA PRO A 100 28.40 11.57 7.51
C PRO A 100 27.33 11.67 8.60
N CYS A 101 26.57 10.58 8.82
CA CYS A 101 25.62 10.54 9.93
C CYS A 101 26.33 10.84 11.27
N PRO A 102 25.85 11.80 12.07
CA PRO A 102 26.44 12.09 13.36
C PRO A 102 26.28 10.92 14.34
N SER A 103 27.38 10.45 14.94
CA SER A 103 27.39 9.39 15.95
C SER A 103 26.96 9.92 17.33
N PRO A 104 26.14 9.17 18.10
CA PRO A 104 25.78 9.52 19.48
C PRO A 104 27.02 9.68 20.39
N SER A 105 28.10 8.98 20.06
CA SER A 105 29.38 9.03 20.79
C SER A 105 30.29 10.19 20.40
N GLY A 106 29.93 10.96 19.36
CA GLY A 106 30.74 12.06 18.83
C GLY A 106 32.03 11.63 18.10
N GLN A 107 32.18 10.35 17.76
CA GLN A 107 33.27 9.87 16.92
C GLN A 107 32.84 9.89 15.45
N ASP A 108 33.59 10.62 14.62
CA ASP A 108 33.43 10.62 13.17
C ASP A 108 33.82 9.25 12.60
N ASP A 109 32.83 8.46 12.17
CA ASP A 109 33.07 7.24 11.41
C ASP A 109 33.05 7.58 9.92
N ALA A 110 34.22 7.56 9.27
CA ALA A 110 34.34 7.79 7.83
C ALA A 110 33.62 6.72 6.98
N ARG A 111 33.17 5.62 7.58
CA ARG A 111 32.36 4.57 6.93
C ARG A 111 30.86 4.76 7.17
N ALA A 112 30.45 5.73 7.99
CA ALA A 112 29.04 6.02 8.19
C ALA A 112 28.42 6.51 6.88
N PRO A 113 27.19 6.09 6.55
CA PRO A 113 26.54 6.53 5.33
C PRO A 113 26.28 8.05 5.39
N ALA A 114 26.27 8.69 4.23
CA ALA A 114 25.92 10.10 4.12
C ALA A 114 24.44 10.31 4.46
N LEU A 115 24.08 11.48 5.01
CA LEU A 115 22.72 11.83 5.42
C LEU A 115 21.65 11.62 4.32
N LYS A 116 22.04 11.76 3.04
CA LYS A 116 21.17 11.51 1.87
C LYS A 116 20.65 10.07 1.77
N SER A 117 21.30 9.10 2.42
CA SER A 117 20.92 7.68 2.35
C SER A 117 19.66 7.32 3.14
N GLY A 118 19.16 8.20 4.01
CA GLY A 118 18.06 7.88 4.93
C GLY A 118 18.39 6.82 5.99
N ALA A 119 19.63 6.32 6.04
CA ALA A 119 20.07 5.27 6.95
C ALA A 119 20.52 5.79 8.32
N CYS A 120 20.33 7.08 8.63
CA CYS A 120 20.72 7.64 9.91
C CYS A 120 19.71 7.30 11.01
N ALA A 121 20.20 7.11 12.24
CA ALA A 121 19.35 6.87 13.40
C ALA A 121 18.48 8.10 13.75
N PHE A 122 17.38 7.88 14.47
CA PHE A 122 16.45 8.92 14.94
C PHE A 122 17.14 10.12 15.65
N GLU A 123 18.24 9.90 16.38
CA GLU A 123 19.00 11.00 17.01
C GLU A 123 19.63 11.97 15.97
N SER A 124 19.99 11.45 14.79
CA SER A 124 20.51 12.24 13.68
C SER A 124 19.44 13.13 13.04
N GLU A 125 18.17 12.75 13.10
CA GLU A 125 17.04 13.53 12.57
C GLU A 125 16.87 14.86 13.30
N ARG A 126 17.03 14.86 14.63
CA ARG A 126 16.94 16.08 15.45
C ARG A 126 18.14 17.01 15.26
N MET A 127 19.35 16.45 15.13
CA MET A 127 20.55 17.23 14.78
C MET A 127 20.41 17.89 13.41
N GLN A 128 19.76 17.22 12.46
CA GLN A 128 19.39 17.83 11.18
C GLN A 128 18.38 18.96 11.38
N GLY A 129 17.40 18.81 12.26
CA GLY A 129 16.47 19.90 12.61
C GLY A 129 17.14 21.14 13.18
N GLU A 130 18.06 20.98 14.11
CA GLU A 130 18.86 22.08 14.66
C GLU A 130 19.74 22.72 13.59
N ALA A 131 20.36 21.91 12.73
CA ALA A 131 21.17 22.40 11.62
C ALA A 131 20.30 23.19 10.63
N VAL A 132 19.12 22.69 10.26
CA VAL A 132 18.20 23.39 9.35
C VAL A 132 17.67 24.68 9.95
N GLU A 133 17.33 24.68 11.24
CA GLU A 133 16.92 25.89 11.97
C GLU A 133 18.06 26.93 11.99
N ALA A 134 19.31 26.49 12.19
CA ALA A 134 20.50 27.32 12.11
C ALA A 134 20.95 27.65 10.66
N ARG A 135 20.28 27.06 9.66
CA ARG A 135 20.69 27.03 8.24
C ARG A 135 22.10 26.48 8.00
N ASP A 136 22.61 25.69 8.93
CA ASP A 136 23.86 24.97 8.78
C ASP A 136 23.67 23.79 7.82
N GLY A 137 24.55 23.72 6.81
CA GLY A 137 24.54 22.70 5.77
C GLY A 137 23.55 22.90 4.64
N GLU A 138 22.99 24.10 4.49
CA GLU A 138 22.33 24.52 3.25
C GLU A 138 23.35 24.68 2.11
N ALA A 139 22.97 24.28 0.89
CA ALA A 139 23.78 24.50 -0.30
C ALA A 139 24.05 25.98 -0.58
N PRO A 140 25.33 26.39 -0.72
CA PRO A 140 25.69 27.75 -1.09
C PRO A 140 25.03 28.18 -2.41
N VAL A 141 24.45 29.37 -2.40
CA VAL A 141 23.95 30.05 -3.60
C VAL A 141 25.00 31.06 -4.03
N PHE A 142 25.51 30.94 -5.25
CA PHE A 142 26.58 31.82 -5.73
C PHE A 142 26.06 33.02 -6.51
N ALA A 143 24.99 32.82 -7.27
CA ALA A 143 24.38 33.86 -8.09
C ALA A 143 22.87 33.67 -8.19
N GLU A 144 22.15 34.77 -8.35
CA GLU A 144 20.71 34.79 -8.63
C GLU A 144 20.40 35.94 -9.60
N ALA A 145 19.47 35.70 -10.51
CA ALA A 145 18.93 36.69 -11.43
C ALA A 145 17.43 36.46 -11.66
N THR A 146 16.75 37.44 -12.24
CA THR A 146 15.37 37.31 -12.70
C THR A 146 15.35 37.41 -14.22
N THR A 147 14.54 36.59 -14.89
CA THR A 147 14.46 36.62 -16.35
C THR A 147 13.83 37.90 -16.87
N ASP A 148 14.34 38.39 -18.01
CA ASP A 148 13.81 39.56 -18.71
C ASP A 148 12.54 39.24 -19.52
N THR A 149 12.05 40.22 -20.29
CA THR A 149 10.84 40.08 -21.13
C THR A 149 10.99 39.06 -22.27
N GLU A 150 12.21 38.67 -22.61
CA GLU A 150 12.54 37.64 -23.59
C GLU A 150 12.91 36.31 -22.90
N GLY A 151 12.73 36.22 -21.58
CA GLY A 151 13.03 35.04 -20.79
C GLY A 151 14.52 34.85 -20.51
N ARG A 152 15.40 35.80 -20.87
CA ARG A 152 16.86 35.65 -20.71
C ARG A 152 17.31 35.90 -19.29
N PHE A 153 18.33 35.18 -18.85
CA PHE A 153 19.02 35.39 -17.59
C PHE A 153 20.54 35.39 -17.76
N VAL A 154 21.21 36.07 -16.84
CA VAL A 154 22.67 36.06 -16.70
C VAL A 154 23.01 35.89 -15.22
N LEU A 155 23.85 34.91 -14.91
CA LEU A 155 24.38 34.66 -13.58
C LEU A 155 25.89 34.92 -13.60
N ASP A 156 26.34 35.91 -12.85
CA ASP A 156 27.75 36.28 -12.70
C ASP A 156 28.27 35.89 -11.31
N GLY A 157 29.60 35.75 -11.16
CA GLY A 157 30.23 35.49 -9.85
C GLY A 157 30.34 34.01 -9.49
N LEU A 158 30.24 33.12 -10.48
CA LEU A 158 30.20 31.67 -10.29
C LEU A 158 31.61 31.06 -10.10
N PRO A 159 31.74 30.01 -9.27
CA PRO A 159 33.00 29.26 -9.12
C PRO A 159 33.29 28.37 -10.35
N GLU A 160 34.53 27.87 -10.47
CA GLU A 160 34.87 26.86 -11.49
C GLU A 160 34.12 25.53 -11.27
N GLY A 161 33.93 24.74 -12.33
CA GLY A 161 33.25 23.44 -12.29
C GLY A 161 31.81 23.51 -12.82
N SER A 162 30.92 22.68 -12.28
CA SER A 162 29.49 22.66 -12.64
C SER A 162 28.61 23.11 -11.48
N VAL A 163 27.43 23.66 -11.76
CA VAL A 163 26.46 24.10 -10.75
C VAL A 163 25.07 23.53 -11.07
N THR A 164 24.20 23.53 -10.08
CA THR A 164 22.76 23.27 -10.28
C THR A 164 22.05 24.60 -10.44
N LEU A 165 21.34 24.75 -11.56
CA LEU A 165 20.46 25.89 -11.81
C LEU A 165 19.06 25.58 -11.30
N TRP A 166 18.43 26.56 -10.66
CA TRP A 166 17.06 26.49 -10.16
C TRP A 166 16.27 27.63 -10.75
N ALA A 167 15.26 27.34 -11.56
CA ALA A 167 14.35 28.32 -12.13
C ALA A 167 12.98 28.17 -11.47
N LEU A 168 12.59 29.15 -10.66
CA LEU A 168 11.33 29.18 -9.93
C LEU A 168 10.46 30.33 -10.44
N GLY A 169 9.31 29.98 -11.02
CA GLY A 169 8.29 30.93 -11.48
C GLY A 169 6.94 30.66 -10.83
N ASP A 170 6.00 31.60 -11.01
CA ASP A 170 4.65 31.47 -10.44
C ASP A 170 3.83 30.34 -11.11
N THR A 171 4.18 29.97 -12.34
CA THR A 171 3.45 28.99 -13.16
C THR A 171 4.15 27.64 -13.28
N GLY A 172 5.36 27.49 -12.72
CA GLY A 172 6.16 26.28 -12.85
C GLY A 172 7.56 26.43 -12.28
N ALA A 173 8.25 25.31 -12.12
CA ALA A 173 9.60 25.28 -11.57
C ALA A 173 10.40 24.15 -12.22
N VAL A 174 11.71 24.35 -12.36
CA VAL A 174 12.64 23.33 -12.85
C VAL A 174 13.99 23.50 -12.16
N SER A 175 14.69 22.40 -11.95
CA SER A 175 16.09 22.41 -11.53
C SER A 175 16.93 21.56 -12.48
N GLN A 176 18.06 22.10 -12.90
CA GLN A 176 18.99 21.42 -13.80
C GLN A 176 20.35 21.28 -13.13
N GLY A 177 20.75 20.03 -12.85
CA GLY A 177 22.07 19.71 -12.30
C GLY A 177 23.18 19.73 -13.36
N GLY A 178 24.43 19.77 -12.89
CA GLY A 178 25.60 19.50 -13.72
C GLY A 178 25.95 20.56 -14.78
N VAL A 179 25.32 21.75 -14.75
CA VAL A 179 25.52 22.80 -15.76
C VAL A 179 26.95 23.35 -15.68
N PRO A 180 27.79 23.20 -16.72
CA PRO A 180 29.15 23.72 -16.70
C PRO A 180 29.18 25.24 -16.57
N VAL A 181 29.99 25.75 -15.66
CA VAL A 181 30.19 27.19 -15.52
C VAL A 181 30.95 27.73 -16.73
N GLY A 182 30.46 28.82 -17.32
CA GLY A 182 30.90 29.32 -18.63
C GLY A 182 29.95 28.99 -19.77
N SER A 183 28.93 28.16 -19.54
CA SER A 183 27.93 27.83 -20.57
C SER A 183 27.16 29.07 -21.05
N THR A 184 27.00 29.17 -22.36
CA THR A 184 26.13 30.13 -23.03
C THR A 184 24.94 29.39 -23.65
N ASP A 185 23.80 30.06 -23.77
CA ASP A 185 22.58 29.52 -24.40
C ASP A 185 21.97 28.33 -23.64
N VAL A 186 22.07 28.33 -22.31
CA VAL A 186 21.38 27.33 -21.46
C VAL A 186 19.87 27.53 -21.55
N GLU A 187 19.14 26.50 -21.99
CA GLU A 187 17.68 26.49 -22.03
C GLU A 187 17.12 25.79 -20.80
N LEU A 188 16.24 26.46 -20.05
CA LEU A 188 15.49 25.87 -18.94
C LEU A 188 13.99 25.91 -19.27
N THR A 189 13.34 24.76 -19.35
CA THR A 189 11.89 24.69 -19.57
C THR A 189 11.17 24.45 -18.26
N LEU A 190 10.27 25.37 -17.87
CA LEU A 190 9.47 25.22 -16.66
C LEU A 190 8.51 24.03 -16.79
N GLU A 191 8.57 23.16 -15.80
CA GLU A 191 7.63 22.06 -15.62
C GLU A 191 6.58 22.41 -14.55
N GLN A 192 5.56 21.56 -14.40
CA GLN A 192 4.62 21.69 -13.30
C GLN A 192 5.36 21.43 -11.98
N GLY A 193 5.52 22.48 -11.17
CA GLY A 193 6.21 22.37 -9.89
C GLY A 193 5.31 21.80 -8.79
N LEU A 194 5.93 21.13 -7.82
CA LEU A 194 5.31 20.65 -6.60
C LEU A 194 4.88 21.84 -5.74
N LEU A 195 3.61 21.82 -5.32
CA LEU A 195 3.03 22.87 -4.48
C LEU A 195 2.59 22.26 -3.16
N PHE A 196 3.34 22.53 -2.11
CA PHE A 196 3.02 22.07 -0.77
C PHE A 196 2.09 23.07 -0.11
N GLN A 197 0.92 22.61 0.29
CA GLN A 197 -0.08 23.43 0.96
C GLN A 197 -0.54 22.74 2.23
N GLY A 198 -0.90 23.53 3.22
CA GLY A 198 -1.49 22.97 4.41
C GLY A 198 -1.67 23.99 5.52
N ARG A 199 -1.95 23.47 6.70
CA ARG A 199 -2.25 24.26 7.87
C ARG A 199 -1.44 23.81 9.08
N VAL A 200 -0.81 24.78 9.74
CA VAL A 200 -0.12 24.57 11.01
C VAL A 200 -1.04 24.97 12.15
N THR A 201 -1.33 24.02 13.03
CA THR A 201 -2.20 24.20 14.19
C THR A 201 -1.54 23.74 15.47
N ALA A 202 -2.06 24.19 16.60
CA ALA A 202 -1.75 23.69 17.91
C ALA A 202 -2.49 22.37 18.18
N THR A 203 -2.06 21.63 19.21
CA THR A 203 -2.77 20.42 19.67
C THR A 203 -4.25 20.64 20.04
N ASP A 204 -4.64 21.87 20.37
CA ASP A 204 -6.04 22.26 20.63
C ASP A 204 -6.75 22.80 19.38
N THR A 205 -6.18 22.58 18.19
CA THR A 205 -6.62 23.05 16.87
C THR A 205 -6.52 24.56 16.62
N THR A 206 -5.97 25.33 17.57
CA THR A 206 -5.73 26.77 17.36
C THR A 206 -4.73 27.00 16.23
N PRO A 207 -5.00 27.88 15.25
CA PRO A 207 -4.03 28.18 14.21
C PRO A 207 -2.75 28.84 14.74
N ILE A 208 -1.60 28.51 14.14
CA ILE A 208 -0.31 29.11 14.51
C ILE A 208 0.16 30.02 13.36
N PRO A 209 0.07 31.36 13.51
CA PRO A 209 0.59 32.29 12.52
C PRO A 209 2.11 32.43 12.62
N ASP A 210 2.73 32.91 11.53
CA ASP A 210 4.16 33.19 11.41
C ASP A 210 5.08 31.97 11.68
N ALA A 211 4.53 30.74 11.66
CA ALA A 211 5.33 29.52 11.70
C ALA A 211 6.15 29.41 10.41
N ARG A 212 7.44 29.13 10.54
CA ARG A 212 8.35 28.91 9.43
C ARG A 212 8.27 27.45 8.99
N VAL A 213 7.91 27.25 7.74
CA VAL A 213 7.96 25.95 7.05
C VAL A 213 9.19 25.95 6.14
N THR A 214 10.12 25.04 6.36
CA THR A 214 11.36 24.91 5.58
C THR A 214 11.36 23.58 4.86
N LEU A 215 11.25 23.62 3.53
CA LEU A 215 11.42 22.46 2.67
C LEU A 215 12.89 22.34 2.28
N VAL A 216 13.46 21.15 2.44
CA VAL A 216 14.87 20.87 2.17
C VAL A 216 14.96 19.83 1.08
N SER A 217 15.57 20.16 -0.06
CA SER A 217 15.88 19.16 -1.09
C SER A 217 16.84 18.12 -0.50
N ARG A 218 16.49 16.83 -0.49
CA ARG A 218 17.28 15.81 0.21
C ARG A 218 18.69 15.62 -0.37
N TRP A 219 18.79 15.68 -1.70
CA TRP A 219 20.05 15.48 -2.42
C TRP A 219 20.88 16.75 -2.47
N HIS A 220 20.26 17.86 -2.88
CA HIS A 220 20.99 19.10 -3.09
C HIS A 220 21.12 19.93 -1.81
N THR A 221 20.28 19.74 -0.79
CA THR A 221 20.20 20.57 0.43
C THR A 221 19.94 22.06 0.16
N ARG A 222 19.24 22.37 -0.95
CA ARG A 222 18.65 23.69 -1.17
C ARG A 222 17.44 23.83 -0.26
N PHE A 223 17.34 24.95 0.48
CA PHE A 223 16.23 25.20 1.41
C PHE A 223 15.24 26.19 0.80
N PHE A 224 13.96 25.95 1.03
CA PHE A 224 12.85 26.78 0.56
C PHE A 224 11.92 27.09 1.74
N ASP A 225 11.78 28.38 2.06
CA ASP A 225 11.00 28.81 3.22
C ASP A 225 9.60 29.27 2.79
N ALA A 226 8.61 28.95 3.62
CA ALA A 226 7.28 29.56 3.65
C ALA A 226 6.93 29.96 5.09
N THR A 227 5.97 30.87 5.23
CA THR A 227 5.48 31.33 6.53
C THR A 227 3.96 31.21 6.58
N THR A 228 3.43 30.74 7.69
CA THR A 228 1.97 30.63 7.86
C THR A 228 1.29 31.99 8.03
N ASP A 229 0.04 32.08 7.59
CA ASP A 229 -0.80 33.25 7.76
C ASP A 229 -1.56 33.29 9.09
N ALA A 230 -2.45 34.28 9.27
CA ALA A 230 -3.22 34.46 10.51
C ALA A 230 -4.11 33.25 10.83
N GLU A 231 -4.52 32.50 9.80
CA GLU A 231 -5.34 31.30 9.89
C GLU A 231 -4.52 30.01 9.92
N GLY A 232 -3.18 30.12 9.98
CA GLY A 232 -2.22 29.02 10.04
C GLY A 232 -1.92 28.37 8.69
N HIS A 233 -2.44 28.90 7.58
CA HIS A 233 -2.21 28.31 6.26
C HIS A 233 -0.87 28.74 5.69
N PHE A 234 -0.21 27.84 4.96
CA PHE A 234 0.98 28.16 4.19
C PHE A 234 0.88 27.56 2.78
N VAL A 235 1.66 28.15 1.88
CA VAL A 235 1.89 27.62 0.53
C VAL A 235 3.39 27.72 0.28
N ALA A 236 4.02 26.59 -0.06
CA ALA A 236 5.42 26.50 -0.41
C ALA A 236 5.56 25.89 -1.81
N GLY A 237 6.11 26.67 -2.73
CA GLY A 237 6.27 26.31 -4.14
C GLY A 237 5.77 27.39 -5.09
N PRO A 238 5.63 27.07 -6.40
CA PRO A 238 5.97 25.78 -7.02
C PRO A 238 7.47 25.45 -6.90
N LEU A 239 7.80 24.22 -6.50
CA LEU A 239 9.18 23.71 -6.40
C LEU A 239 9.46 22.68 -7.49
N PRO A 240 10.72 22.50 -7.95
CA PRO A 240 11.04 21.47 -8.93
C PRO A 240 10.69 20.07 -8.41
N GLN A 241 10.42 19.15 -9.34
CA GLN A 241 10.26 17.74 -9.02
C GLN A 241 11.50 17.20 -8.28
N GLY A 242 11.28 16.35 -7.28
CA GLY A 242 12.33 15.76 -6.47
C GLY A 242 11.88 15.41 -5.05
N GLN A 243 12.79 14.82 -4.27
CA GLN A 243 12.52 14.44 -2.89
C GLN A 243 12.86 15.57 -1.91
N TYR A 244 11.93 15.82 -0.99
CA TYR A 244 12.05 16.87 0.01
C TYR A 244 11.84 16.32 1.43
N SER A 245 12.52 16.94 2.39
CA SER A 245 12.21 16.86 3.82
C SER A 245 11.54 18.16 4.26
N ALA A 246 10.76 18.13 5.34
CA ALA A 246 10.09 19.32 5.87
C ALA A 246 10.43 19.56 7.35
N PHE A 247 10.65 20.83 7.68
CA PHE A 247 10.82 21.30 9.05
C PHE A 247 9.85 22.45 9.31
N VAL A 248 9.09 22.36 10.39
CA VAL A 248 8.17 23.44 10.80
C VAL A 248 8.56 23.92 12.19
N THR A 249 8.87 25.21 12.30
CA THR A 249 9.27 25.86 13.56
C THR A 249 8.39 27.07 13.83
N ALA A 250 8.11 27.34 15.11
CA ALA A 250 7.37 28.53 15.54
C ALA A 250 7.80 28.93 16.96
N ASP A 251 7.88 30.25 17.20
CA ASP A 251 8.31 30.78 18.50
C ASP A 251 7.41 30.29 19.64
N GLY A 252 7.99 29.61 20.64
CA GLY A 252 7.25 29.08 21.79
C GLY A 252 6.55 27.73 21.53
N TRP A 253 6.78 27.10 20.38
CA TRP A 253 6.26 25.79 20.01
C TRP A 253 7.39 24.77 19.85
N SER A 254 7.05 23.48 19.82
CA SER A 254 7.99 22.43 19.45
C SER A 254 8.20 22.43 17.94
N SER A 255 9.42 22.15 17.49
CA SER A 255 9.68 21.89 16.07
C SER A 255 9.00 20.59 15.63
N TRP A 256 8.54 20.56 14.39
CA TRP A 256 8.06 19.36 13.71
C TRP A 256 8.98 19.04 12.53
N PHE A 257 9.27 17.77 12.33
CA PHE A 257 10.19 17.29 11.30
C PHE A 257 9.61 16.07 10.60
N GLN A 258 9.75 16.04 9.28
CA GLN A 258 9.45 14.90 8.44
C GLN A 258 10.65 14.61 7.53
N PRO A 259 11.33 13.46 7.69
CA PRO A 259 12.56 13.15 6.97
C PRO A 259 12.35 12.95 5.46
N GLN A 260 11.16 12.51 5.06
CA GLN A 260 10.79 12.35 3.66
C GLN A 260 9.31 12.69 3.48
N LEU A 261 9.02 13.53 2.49
CA LEU A 261 7.67 13.78 2.00
C LEU A 261 7.38 12.83 0.83
N ASP A 262 6.42 11.93 1.03
CA ASP A 262 6.04 10.96 0.01
C ASP A 262 5.08 11.57 -1.03
N SER A 263 4.40 12.66 -0.68
CA SER A 263 3.53 13.41 -1.60
C SER A 263 3.41 14.89 -1.20
N PRO A 264 2.91 15.77 -2.09
CA PRO A 264 2.62 17.16 -1.76
C PRO A 264 1.59 17.35 -0.62
N ASP A 265 0.70 16.38 -0.44
CA ASP A 265 -0.37 16.40 0.57
C ASP A 265 0.14 16.02 1.98
N ALA A 266 1.38 15.53 2.08
CA ALA A 266 1.99 15.14 3.37
C ALA A 266 2.05 16.28 4.41
N LEU A 267 1.87 17.55 3.98
CA LEU A 267 1.85 18.71 4.86
C LEU A 267 0.46 19.33 5.05
N GLU A 268 -0.62 18.68 4.62
CA GLU A 268 -2.00 19.21 4.70
C GLU A 268 -2.37 19.64 6.13
N SER A 269 -1.95 18.86 7.13
CA SER A 269 -2.17 19.14 8.56
C SER A 269 -0.90 18.90 9.38
N VAL A 270 -0.31 19.98 9.89
CA VAL A 270 0.84 19.95 10.80
C VAL A 270 0.39 20.42 12.18
N VAL A 271 0.70 19.63 13.22
CA VAL A 271 0.32 19.95 14.60
C VAL A 271 1.58 20.19 15.44
N LEU A 272 1.72 21.38 16.01
CA LEU A 272 2.78 21.72 16.96
C LEU A 272 2.25 21.72 18.39
N ALA A 273 3.05 21.24 19.33
CA ALA A 273 2.75 21.31 20.75
C ALA A 273 3.41 22.53 21.39
N ARG A 274 2.78 23.13 22.40
CA ARG A 274 3.36 24.28 23.10
C ARG A 274 4.60 23.86 23.88
N SER A 275 5.71 24.56 23.64
CA SER A 275 6.94 24.39 24.40
C SER A 275 6.80 25.02 25.78
N ARG A 276 7.06 24.24 26.82
CA ARG A 276 6.95 24.63 28.23
C ARG A 276 8.23 24.26 28.97
N SER A 277 8.56 25.04 29.99
CA SER A 277 9.79 24.80 30.75
C SER A 277 9.61 23.63 31.71
N ILE A 278 10.62 22.77 31.79
CA ILE A 278 10.87 21.91 32.94
C ILE A 278 12.10 22.48 33.67
N LYS A 279 12.01 22.67 34.98
CA LYS A 279 13.12 23.04 35.84
C LYS A 279 13.17 22.08 37.01
N GLY A 280 14.37 21.66 37.38
CA GLY A 280 14.54 20.71 38.45
C GLY A 280 15.95 20.62 38.96
N HIS A 281 16.13 19.74 39.95
CA HIS A 281 17.40 19.46 40.59
C HIS A 281 17.66 17.95 40.59
N VAL A 282 18.91 17.56 40.38
CA VAL A 282 19.38 16.20 40.64
C VAL A 282 19.96 16.17 42.05
N LEU A 283 19.40 15.28 42.87
CA LEU A 283 19.80 15.09 44.26
C LEU A 283 20.36 13.67 44.44
N SER A 284 21.32 13.50 45.34
CA SER A 284 21.75 12.19 45.80
C SER A 284 20.65 11.51 46.61
N GLU A 285 20.82 10.21 46.90
CA GLU A 285 19.94 9.47 47.80
C GLU A 285 19.74 10.21 49.15
N GLN A 286 20.81 10.80 49.68
CA GLN A 286 20.82 11.58 50.94
C GLN A 286 20.26 13.00 50.79
N GLY A 287 19.86 13.43 49.59
CA GLY A 287 19.26 14.74 49.32
C GLY A 287 20.27 15.86 49.04
N THR A 288 21.54 15.54 48.76
CA THR A 288 22.56 16.56 48.43
C THR A 288 22.52 16.85 46.92
N PRO A 289 22.55 18.11 46.45
CA PRO A 289 22.60 18.41 45.03
C PRO A 289 23.83 17.83 44.33
N VAL A 290 23.66 17.29 43.12
CA VAL A 290 24.74 16.63 42.36
C VAL A 290 25.05 17.44 41.09
N PRO A 291 26.18 18.17 41.06
CA PRO A 291 26.59 18.96 39.90
C PRO A 291 27.26 18.11 38.80
N GLY A 292 27.25 18.60 37.56
CA GLY A 292 27.95 17.95 36.44
C GLY A 292 27.29 16.66 35.93
N VAL A 293 26.05 16.38 36.32
CA VAL A 293 25.29 15.18 35.93
C VAL A 293 24.58 15.44 34.61
N GLN A 294 24.72 14.53 33.64
CA GLN A 294 23.89 14.57 32.44
C GLN A 294 22.47 14.14 32.78
N VAL A 295 21.52 15.00 32.42
CA VAL A 295 20.10 14.72 32.47
C VAL A 295 19.62 14.61 31.03
N LEU A 296 18.89 13.54 30.74
CA LEU A 296 18.24 13.29 29.47
C LEU A 296 16.72 13.40 29.67
N LEU A 297 16.03 14.04 28.73
CA LEU A 297 14.58 14.10 28.60
C LEU A 297 14.24 13.35 27.33
N GLU A 298 13.43 12.32 27.40
CA GLU A 298 13.03 11.48 26.26
C GLU A 298 11.51 11.28 26.26
N GLY A 299 10.91 10.88 25.14
CA GLY A 299 9.49 10.55 25.12
C GLY A 299 9.13 9.71 23.90
N ASN A 300 8.04 8.95 24.01
CA ASN A 300 7.65 7.92 23.04
C ASN A 300 6.45 8.33 22.17
N THR A 301 6.09 9.62 22.17
CA THR A 301 5.02 10.14 21.31
C THR A 301 5.62 10.87 20.11
N ALA A 302 4.89 10.90 18.99
CA ALA A 302 5.33 11.59 17.76
C ALA A 302 5.63 13.09 17.92
N THR A 303 5.24 13.70 19.05
CA THR A 303 5.48 15.11 19.37
C THR A 303 6.43 15.31 20.55
N ALA A 304 6.90 14.25 21.21
CA ALA A 304 7.84 14.35 22.32
C ALA A 304 9.23 14.77 21.84
N SER A 305 9.99 15.41 22.72
CA SER A 305 11.36 15.85 22.46
C SER A 305 12.37 14.95 23.16
N LEU A 306 13.48 14.67 22.48
CA LEU A 306 14.70 14.12 23.08
C LEU A 306 15.68 15.29 23.34
N GLN A 307 16.03 15.57 24.59
CA GLN A 307 16.92 16.68 24.97
C GLN A 307 17.91 16.23 26.04
N ARG A 308 19.14 16.76 26.01
CA ARG A 308 20.14 16.53 27.05
C ARG A 308 20.64 17.84 27.62
N THR A 309 20.88 17.87 28.92
CA THR A 309 21.54 18.99 29.61
C THR A 309 22.46 18.48 30.71
N THR A 310 23.33 19.32 31.23
CA THR A 310 24.20 18.99 32.37
C THR A 310 23.80 19.84 33.55
N THR A 311 23.75 19.26 34.76
CA THR A 311 23.42 20.02 35.97
C THR A 311 24.51 21.05 36.31
N ASP A 312 24.07 22.22 36.77
CA ASP A 312 24.97 23.27 37.26
C ASP A 312 25.57 22.93 38.65
N ASP A 313 26.39 23.82 39.21
CA ASP A 313 27.04 23.65 40.52
C ASP A 313 26.06 23.43 41.70
N ALA A 314 24.80 23.83 41.53
CA ALA A 314 23.73 23.62 42.51
C ALA A 314 22.84 22.42 42.14
N GLY A 315 23.29 21.56 41.22
CA GLY A 315 22.58 20.37 40.77
C GLY A 315 21.36 20.66 39.90
N ARG A 316 21.21 21.87 39.35
CA ARG A 316 19.98 22.31 38.68
C ARG A 316 20.03 22.05 37.18
N PHE A 317 18.90 21.66 36.59
CA PHE A 317 18.71 21.46 35.16
C PHE A 317 17.49 22.21 34.65
N ARG A 318 17.48 22.48 33.34
CA ARG A 318 16.34 23.08 32.65
C ARG A 318 16.17 22.48 31.25
N PHE A 319 14.92 22.18 30.91
CA PHE A 319 14.49 21.85 29.56
C PHE A 319 13.37 22.77 29.09
N THR A 320 13.18 22.83 27.77
CA THR A 320 12.03 23.47 27.14
C THR A 320 11.44 22.47 26.16
N ALA A 321 10.34 21.83 26.54
CA ALA A 321 9.80 20.68 25.81
C ALA A 321 8.28 20.81 25.62
N PRO A 322 7.70 20.16 24.60
CA PRO A 322 6.26 20.17 24.38
C PRO A 322 5.49 19.62 25.58
N ALA A 323 4.28 20.14 25.81
CA ALA A 323 3.42 19.75 26.94
C ALA A 323 2.77 18.36 26.78
N VAL A 324 3.57 17.35 26.43
CA VAL A 324 3.21 15.92 26.33
C VAL A 324 4.02 15.11 27.34
N ALA A 325 3.68 13.84 27.53
CA ALA A 325 4.42 12.97 28.43
C ALA A 325 5.85 12.74 27.92
N HIS A 326 6.80 12.91 28.82
CA HIS A 326 8.22 12.63 28.65
C HIS A 326 8.71 11.83 29.87
N GLN A 327 9.92 11.31 29.79
CA GLN A 327 10.65 10.68 30.86
C GLN A 327 11.98 11.43 31.03
N LEU A 328 12.29 11.80 32.27
CA LEU A 328 13.59 12.34 32.64
C LEU A 328 14.47 11.22 33.19
N THR A 329 15.70 11.13 32.72
CA THR A 329 16.71 10.20 33.20
C THR A 329 17.98 10.95 33.59
N ALA A 330 18.60 10.55 34.71
CA ALA A 330 19.88 11.09 35.15
C ALA A 330 20.73 9.95 35.71
N GLU A 331 22.02 9.95 35.38
CA GLU A 331 22.98 8.97 35.87
C GLU A 331 24.23 9.65 36.45
N SER A 332 24.65 9.22 37.64
CA SER A 332 25.94 9.61 38.20
C SER A 332 26.52 8.51 39.07
N GLY A 333 27.75 8.08 38.77
CA GLY A 333 28.51 7.16 39.61
C GLY A 333 27.81 5.83 39.89
N GLY A 334 27.04 5.31 38.92
CA GLY A 334 26.26 4.09 39.08
C GLY A 334 24.95 4.22 39.86
N ALA A 335 24.50 5.44 40.09
CA ALA A 335 23.18 5.76 40.60
C ALA A 335 22.34 6.42 39.51
N PHE A 336 21.04 6.11 39.51
CA PHE A 336 20.12 6.49 38.45
C PHE A 336 18.86 7.13 39.04
N ALA A 337 18.28 8.08 38.32
CA ALA A 337 16.94 8.58 38.56
C ALA A 337 16.15 8.49 37.26
N THR A 338 14.88 8.10 37.36
CA THR A 338 13.94 8.13 36.23
C THR A 338 12.61 8.69 36.74
N LEU A 339 12.02 9.60 35.99
CA LEU A 339 10.75 10.22 36.36
C LEU A 339 9.97 10.62 35.11
N ASP A 340 8.74 10.13 34.99
CA ASP A 340 7.83 10.59 33.95
C ASP A 340 7.32 11.99 34.29
N VAL A 341 7.37 12.89 33.32
CA VAL A 341 7.04 14.30 33.45
C VAL A 341 6.22 14.79 32.28
N THR A 342 5.30 15.71 32.55
CA THR A 342 4.58 16.46 31.52
C THR A 342 4.80 17.96 31.79
N PRO A 343 5.46 18.71 30.88
CA PRO A 343 5.66 20.15 31.03
C PRO A 343 4.33 20.93 31.16
N PRO A 344 4.29 22.09 31.86
CA PRO A 344 5.39 22.75 32.59
C PRO A 344 5.59 22.17 34.00
N LEU A 345 6.84 22.11 34.45
CA LEU A 345 7.18 21.78 35.83
C LEU A 345 8.29 22.72 36.32
N GLU A 346 8.06 23.43 37.43
CA GLU A 346 9.01 24.41 37.96
C GLU A 346 9.95 23.81 39.04
N HIS A 347 9.56 22.69 39.64
CA HIS A 347 10.29 22.05 40.75
C HIS A 347 10.28 20.52 40.61
N VAL A 348 11.09 20.00 39.69
CA VAL A 348 11.31 18.55 39.56
C VAL A 348 12.49 18.12 40.41
N GLU A 349 12.32 17.09 41.24
CA GLU A 349 13.42 16.47 41.97
C GLU A 349 13.73 15.08 41.40
N LEU A 350 14.89 14.96 40.76
CA LEU A 350 15.44 13.67 40.34
C LEU A 350 16.36 13.15 41.44
N ARG A 351 15.88 12.19 42.22
CA ARG A 351 16.66 11.61 43.32
C ARG A 351 17.37 10.35 42.83
N LEU A 352 18.69 10.42 42.73
CA LEU A 352 19.52 9.29 42.30
C LEU A 352 19.42 8.15 43.31
N GLN A 353 19.02 6.98 42.84
CA GLN A 353 19.00 5.73 43.56
C GLN A 353 20.14 4.84 43.08
N ARG A 354 20.74 4.08 44.00
CA ARG A 354 21.80 3.14 43.63
C ARG A 354 21.28 2.11 42.63
N GLY A 355 22.00 1.95 41.52
CA GLY A 355 21.71 0.91 40.56
C GLY A 355 21.90 -0.49 41.14
N VAL A 356 21.26 -1.46 40.51
CA VAL A 356 21.31 -2.87 40.84
C VAL A 356 22.52 -3.49 40.14
N PHE A 357 23.32 -4.25 40.87
CA PHE A 357 24.28 -5.16 40.27
C PHE A 357 23.66 -6.54 40.24
N LEU A 358 23.74 -7.20 39.08
CA LEU A 358 23.31 -8.57 38.91
C LEU A 358 24.51 -9.47 38.84
N GLU A 359 24.38 -10.63 39.47
CA GLU A 359 25.33 -11.72 39.37
C GLU A 359 24.57 -12.97 38.96
N GLY A 360 25.25 -13.87 38.28
CA GLY A 360 24.63 -15.08 37.79
C GLY A 360 25.62 -15.94 37.04
N THR A 361 25.12 -17.07 36.53
CA THR A 361 25.87 -17.95 35.66
C THR A 361 25.12 -18.21 34.37
N VAL A 362 25.85 -18.25 33.26
CA VAL A 362 25.35 -18.73 31.98
C VAL A 362 25.91 -20.13 31.76
N ARG A 363 25.01 -21.08 31.52
CA ARG A 363 25.33 -22.49 31.29
C ARG A 363 24.66 -22.99 30.04
N ASP A 364 25.14 -24.11 29.53
CA ASP A 364 24.45 -24.84 28.48
C ASP A 364 23.41 -25.83 29.05
N ASP A 365 22.64 -26.43 28.14
CA ASP A 365 21.63 -27.46 28.41
C ASP A 365 22.16 -28.76 29.05
N THR A 366 23.48 -28.95 29.13
CA THR A 366 24.12 -30.06 29.86
C THR A 366 24.70 -29.62 31.21
N GLY A 367 24.56 -28.34 31.57
CA GLY A 367 25.02 -27.74 32.81
C GLY A 367 26.49 -27.27 32.81
N GLN A 368 27.20 -27.32 31.68
CA GLN A 368 28.57 -26.78 31.62
C GLN A 368 28.52 -25.25 31.53
N PRO A 369 29.49 -24.54 32.16
CA PRO A 369 29.54 -23.09 32.09
C PRO A 369 29.94 -22.62 30.68
N ILE A 370 29.30 -21.54 30.21
CA ILE A 370 29.62 -20.91 28.92
C ILE A 370 30.47 -19.66 29.19
N PRO A 371 31.78 -19.66 28.84
CA PRO A 371 32.62 -18.48 28.93
C PRO A 371 32.40 -17.51 27.76
N ASN A 372 32.66 -16.22 27.97
CA ASN A 372 32.51 -15.14 26.98
C ASN A 372 31.10 -15.01 26.38
N ALA A 373 30.06 -15.54 27.04
CA ALA A 373 28.68 -15.27 26.67
C ALA A 373 28.39 -13.79 26.92
N ARG A 374 27.93 -13.08 25.90
CA ARG A 374 27.51 -11.69 26.01
C ARG A 374 26.12 -11.65 26.63
N VAL A 375 25.99 -10.96 27.75
CA VAL A 375 24.72 -10.72 28.42
C VAL A 375 24.43 -9.23 28.24
N GLU A 376 23.28 -8.90 27.71
CA GLU A 376 22.79 -7.53 27.49
C GLU A 376 21.45 -7.36 28.19
N THR A 377 21.13 -6.15 28.62
CA THR A 377 19.83 -5.82 29.20
C THR A 377 19.25 -4.53 28.63
N TYR A 378 17.95 -4.52 28.38
CA TYR A 378 17.18 -3.43 27.79
C TYR A 378 15.96 -3.16 28.68
N ARG A 379 15.55 -1.91 28.85
CA ARG A 379 14.36 -1.60 29.66
C ARG A 379 13.08 -1.75 28.86
N GLU A 380 12.04 -2.23 29.55
CA GLU A 380 10.70 -2.35 28.97
C GLU A 380 9.81 -1.16 29.32
N ASP A 381 10.13 -0.41 30.37
CA ASP A 381 9.35 0.72 30.88
C ASP A 381 9.92 2.09 30.46
N GLY A 382 10.62 2.12 29.33
CA GLY A 382 11.21 3.33 28.74
C GLY A 382 12.74 3.40 28.88
N GLY A 383 13.36 4.23 28.02
CA GLY A 383 14.80 4.39 27.91
C GLY A 383 15.30 4.28 26.46
N PRO A 384 16.61 4.47 26.23
CA PRO A 384 17.20 4.35 24.90
C PRO A 384 17.01 2.95 24.32
N LEU A 385 16.90 2.86 22.99
CA LEU A 385 16.84 1.57 22.25
C LEU A 385 18.13 0.74 22.37
N ALA A 386 19.20 1.31 22.94
CA ALA A 386 20.47 0.62 23.20
C ALA A 386 20.43 -0.15 24.53
N ALA A 387 21.31 -1.14 24.68
CA ALA A 387 21.45 -1.89 25.93
C ALA A 387 21.83 -0.96 27.09
N GLU A 388 21.13 -1.08 28.22
CA GLU A 388 21.42 -0.30 29.43
C GLU A 388 22.69 -0.78 30.14
N ALA A 389 22.96 -2.08 30.09
CA ALA A 389 24.24 -2.64 30.49
C ALA A 389 24.53 -3.90 29.69
N ASP A 390 25.82 -4.13 29.43
CA ASP A 390 26.32 -5.37 28.87
C ASP A 390 27.53 -5.88 29.66
N THR A 391 27.76 -7.19 29.59
CA THR A 391 28.93 -7.85 30.18
C THR A 391 29.21 -9.15 29.46
N VAL A 392 30.34 -9.77 29.77
CA VAL A 392 30.71 -11.11 29.29
C VAL A 392 30.98 -12.03 30.46
N THR A 393 30.64 -13.31 30.31
CA THR A 393 30.91 -14.32 31.35
C THR A 393 32.39 -14.70 31.44
N ASP A 394 32.84 -15.02 32.65
CA ASP A 394 34.18 -15.54 32.91
C ASP A 394 34.34 -17.04 32.52
N THR A 395 35.52 -17.61 32.76
CA THR A 395 35.82 -19.02 32.48
C THR A 395 34.94 -20.02 33.25
N ALA A 396 34.32 -19.60 34.35
CA ALA A 396 33.38 -20.38 35.13
C ALA A 396 31.91 -20.08 34.76
N GLY A 397 31.68 -19.34 33.68
CA GLY A 397 30.37 -18.92 33.19
C GLY A 397 29.71 -17.87 34.08
N ARG A 398 30.43 -17.28 35.03
CA ARG A 398 29.87 -16.27 35.94
C ARG A 398 29.90 -14.92 35.27
N TYR A 399 28.84 -14.15 35.45
CA TYR A 399 28.81 -12.75 35.04
C TYR A 399 28.49 -11.85 36.24
N ARG A 400 28.95 -10.62 36.14
CA ARG A 400 28.50 -9.51 36.97
C ARG A 400 28.15 -8.35 36.03
N MET A 401 26.91 -7.91 36.09
CA MET A 401 26.34 -6.87 35.24
C MET A 401 25.86 -5.70 36.09
N GLY A 402 25.93 -4.51 35.52
CA GLY A 402 25.42 -3.28 36.13
C GLY A 402 26.54 -2.31 36.47
N PRO A 403 26.19 -1.19 37.11
CA PRO A 403 24.89 -0.94 37.76
C PRO A 403 23.77 -0.66 36.75
N THR A 404 22.56 -1.18 36.99
CA THR A 404 21.35 -0.96 36.16
C THR A 404 20.21 -0.35 36.97
N ARG A 405 19.21 0.23 36.32
CA ARG A 405 18.01 0.72 37.00
C ARG A 405 17.16 -0.45 37.53
N PRO A 406 16.48 -0.29 38.68
CA PRO A 406 15.47 -1.25 39.11
C PRO A 406 14.23 -1.15 38.21
N GLY A 407 13.59 -2.26 37.89
CA GLY A 407 12.44 -2.29 36.98
C GLY A 407 12.43 -3.49 36.03
N PRO A 408 11.41 -3.61 35.16
CA PRO A 408 11.31 -4.67 34.16
C PRO A 408 12.35 -4.48 33.05
N HIS A 409 13.11 -5.55 32.76
CA HIS A 409 14.11 -5.58 31.72
C HIS A 409 13.91 -6.79 30.81
N THR A 410 14.23 -6.60 29.53
CA THR A 410 14.53 -7.68 28.59
C THR A 410 16.02 -7.99 28.66
N PHE A 411 16.37 -9.26 28.79
CA PHE A 411 17.75 -9.74 28.66
C PHE A 411 17.94 -10.40 27.31
N ARG A 412 19.05 -10.10 26.65
CA ARG A 412 19.50 -10.83 25.47
C ARG A 412 20.86 -11.46 25.77
N ILE A 413 20.94 -12.77 25.65
CA ILE A 413 22.14 -13.53 25.92
C ILE A 413 22.59 -14.21 24.64
N LEU A 414 23.77 -13.83 24.17
CA LEU A 414 24.37 -14.34 22.95
C LEU A 414 25.66 -15.09 23.29
N ALA A 415 25.83 -16.27 22.71
CA ALA A 415 27.09 -17.00 22.83
C ALA A 415 27.34 -17.81 21.55
N PRO A 416 28.57 -17.79 21.01
CA PRO A 416 28.91 -18.63 19.86
C PRO A 416 28.57 -20.10 20.11
N HIS A 417 28.08 -20.79 19.10
CA HIS A 417 27.65 -22.20 19.15
C HIS A 417 26.44 -22.46 20.05
N HIS A 418 25.70 -21.42 20.41
CA HIS A 418 24.51 -21.50 21.24
C HIS A 418 23.38 -20.69 20.60
N LEU A 419 22.14 -21.10 20.88
CA LEU A 419 20.97 -20.33 20.46
C LEU A 419 20.81 -19.14 21.40
N ASP A 420 20.65 -17.97 20.81
CA ASP A 420 20.37 -16.74 21.53
C ASP A 420 19.13 -16.93 22.43
N LEU A 421 19.22 -16.38 23.63
CA LEU A 421 18.15 -16.40 24.61
C LEU A 421 17.69 -14.98 24.87
N GLU A 422 16.40 -14.74 24.65
CA GLU A 422 15.73 -13.51 25.08
C GLU A 422 14.81 -13.82 26.27
N VAL A 423 14.92 -13.02 27.34
CA VAL A 423 14.08 -13.13 28.54
C VAL A 423 13.46 -11.76 28.82
N THR A 424 12.16 -11.64 28.56
CA THR A 424 11.38 -10.42 28.78
C THR A 424 10.81 -10.35 30.20
N ALA A 425 10.34 -9.17 30.61
CA ALA A 425 9.67 -8.86 31.85
C ALA A 425 10.44 -9.23 33.14
N GLN A 426 11.77 -9.29 33.06
CA GLN A 426 12.61 -9.63 34.20
C GLN A 426 12.75 -8.42 35.14
N LYS A 427 12.06 -8.47 36.27
CA LYS A 427 12.06 -7.36 37.25
C LYS A 427 13.34 -7.35 38.10
N LEU A 428 14.12 -6.27 37.98
CA LEU A 428 15.37 -6.07 38.71
C LEU A 428 15.16 -5.27 39.99
N GLN A 429 15.80 -5.71 41.07
CA GLN A 429 15.70 -5.08 42.39
C GLN A 429 16.96 -5.34 43.23
N GLN A 430 17.23 -4.45 44.19
CA GLN A 430 18.36 -4.57 45.11
C GLN A 430 18.32 -5.89 45.90
N GLY A 431 19.47 -6.55 46.04
CA GLY A 431 19.61 -7.77 46.82
C GLY A 431 18.87 -8.99 46.25
N MET A 432 18.53 -8.98 44.96
CA MET A 432 17.93 -10.15 44.31
C MET A 432 18.86 -11.36 44.32
N ALA A 433 18.27 -12.56 44.27
CA ALA A 433 19.04 -13.78 44.08
C ALA A 433 19.78 -13.75 42.72
N PRO A 434 20.89 -14.50 42.58
CA PRO A 434 21.58 -14.61 41.30
C PRO A 434 20.64 -15.08 40.19
N LEU A 435 20.79 -14.49 39.00
CA LEU A 435 19.98 -14.81 37.84
C LEU A 435 20.77 -15.74 36.91
N ASP A 436 20.41 -17.01 36.86
CA ASP A 436 21.10 -17.98 36.02
C ASP A 436 20.38 -18.15 34.68
N PHE A 437 21.14 -18.19 33.59
CA PHE A 437 20.62 -18.41 32.24
C PHE A 437 21.13 -19.74 31.68
N THR A 438 20.25 -20.44 30.95
CA THR A 438 20.60 -21.69 30.26
C THR A 438 20.39 -21.52 28.78
N LEU A 439 21.48 -21.53 28.00
CA LEU A 439 21.41 -21.49 26.54
C LEU A 439 21.41 -22.91 25.99
N ARG A 440 20.61 -23.14 24.95
CA ARG A 440 20.66 -24.41 24.22
C ARG A 440 21.82 -24.37 23.24
N ARG A 441 22.54 -25.48 23.08
CA ARG A 441 23.57 -25.56 22.04
C ARG A 441 22.95 -25.46 20.66
N ALA A 442 23.55 -24.65 19.80
CA ALA A 442 23.19 -24.55 18.41
C ALA A 442 23.82 -25.69 17.60
N LYS A 443 23.36 -25.83 16.36
CA LYS A 443 24.11 -26.50 15.29
C LYS A 443 24.73 -25.40 14.44
N SER A 444 26.05 -25.41 14.33
CA SER A 444 26.78 -24.31 13.69
C SER A 444 27.28 -24.68 12.30
N VAL A 445 27.36 -23.69 11.43
CA VAL A 445 28.19 -23.69 10.22
C VAL A 445 29.36 -22.76 10.47
N GLU A 446 30.57 -23.29 10.42
CA GLU A 446 31.81 -22.53 10.66
C GLU A 446 32.64 -22.47 9.38
N GLY A 447 33.20 -21.30 9.07
CA GLY A 447 33.93 -21.11 7.83
C GLY A 447 34.70 -19.81 7.72
N ARG A 448 35.23 -19.55 6.53
CA ARG A 448 35.89 -18.30 6.16
C ARG A 448 35.43 -17.79 4.80
N VAL A 449 35.30 -16.47 4.70
CA VAL A 449 35.04 -15.75 3.46
C VAL A 449 36.35 -15.20 2.92
N VAL A 450 36.64 -15.53 1.66
CA VAL A 450 37.82 -15.06 0.94
C VAL A 450 37.45 -14.53 -0.43
N ASP A 451 38.28 -13.66 -0.99
CA ASP A 451 38.22 -13.36 -2.40
C ASP A 451 38.85 -14.47 -3.25
N THR A 452 38.75 -14.36 -4.57
CA THR A 452 39.35 -15.32 -5.50
C THR A 452 40.89 -15.41 -5.49
N SER A 453 41.59 -14.46 -4.85
CA SER A 453 43.03 -14.54 -4.61
C SER A 453 43.36 -15.31 -3.32
N GLY A 454 42.34 -15.61 -2.52
CA GLY A 454 42.44 -16.27 -1.22
C GLY A 454 42.61 -15.29 -0.05
N ALA A 455 42.52 -13.97 -0.28
CA ALA A 455 42.59 -12.97 0.77
C ALA A 455 41.29 -12.94 1.59
N PRO A 456 41.36 -12.83 2.92
CA PRO A 456 40.16 -12.81 3.77
C PRO A 456 39.34 -11.54 3.55
N LEU A 457 38.02 -11.67 3.57
CA LEU A 457 37.08 -10.55 3.44
C LEU A 457 36.37 -10.29 4.76
N GLU A 458 36.55 -9.09 5.32
CA GLU A 458 35.90 -8.63 6.55
C GLU A 458 34.53 -7.99 6.26
N GLY A 459 33.58 -8.18 7.17
CA GLY A 459 32.31 -7.47 7.15
C GLY A 459 31.28 -8.02 6.18
N ILE A 460 31.54 -9.13 5.48
CA ILE A 460 30.61 -9.74 4.54
C ILE A 460 29.44 -10.33 5.31
N ARG A 461 28.21 -9.94 5.00
CA ARG A 461 26.99 -10.52 5.59
C ARG A 461 26.69 -11.87 4.95
N LEU A 462 26.56 -12.91 5.76
CA LEU A 462 26.15 -14.25 5.35
C LEU A 462 24.83 -14.61 6.02
N GLU A 463 23.93 -15.27 5.30
CA GLU A 463 22.63 -15.70 5.79
C GLU A 463 22.35 -17.17 5.46
N LEU A 464 21.77 -17.92 6.41
CA LEU A 464 21.26 -19.27 6.15
C LEU A 464 19.76 -19.23 5.90
N SER A 465 19.31 -19.70 4.73
CA SER A 465 17.91 -19.86 4.38
C SER A 465 17.50 -21.35 4.34
N GLY A 466 16.24 -21.64 4.70
CA GLY A 466 15.65 -22.99 4.68
C GLY A 466 14.86 -23.38 5.94
N SER A 467 14.19 -24.54 5.92
CA SER A 467 13.32 -25.04 7.02
C SER A 467 14.09 -25.55 8.27
N LEU A 468 15.18 -24.89 8.65
CA LEU A 468 16.02 -25.24 9.79
C LEU A 468 15.71 -24.44 11.06
N GLY A 469 14.77 -23.48 11.01
CA GLY A 469 14.50 -22.62 12.18
C GLY A 469 13.29 -21.68 12.20
N ALA A 470 12.52 -21.48 11.12
CA ALA A 470 11.36 -20.56 11.20
C ALA A 470 10.12 -21.24 11.82
N ARG A 471 9.75 -20.80 13.03
CA ARG A 471 8.35 -20.53 13.38
C ARG A 471 8.23 -19.01 13.45
N ASP A 472 7.16 -18.48 12.87
CA ASP A 472 6.90 -17.10 12.44
C ASP A 472 7.05 -15.93 13.45
N ASP A 473 7.65 -16.09 14.63
CA ASP A 473 7.56 -15.06 15.69
C ASP A 473 8.90 -14.60 16.33
N LEU A 474 10.07 -14.90 15.74
CA LEU A 474 11.34 -14.33 16.22
C LEU A 474 12.15 -13.69 15.08
N PRO A 475 12.38 -12.36 15.11
CA PRO A 475 13.43 -11.77 14.32
C PRO A 475 14.79 -12.15 14.93
N SER A 476 15.75 -12.53 14.09
CA SER A 476 17.16 -12.85 14.39
C SER A 476 17.48 -14.30 14.82
N SER A 477 17.99 -15.09 13.87
CA SER A 477 19.24 -15.85 14.00
C SER A 477 19.52 -16.49 12.64
N GLY A 478 20.34 -15.84 11.83
CA GLY A 478 20.72 -16.34 10.51
C GLY A 478 21.72 -15.46 9.80
N SER A 479 21.71 -14.14 10.03
CA SER A 479 22.70 -13.23 9.43
C SER A 479 23.87 -12.91 10.36
N GLN A 480 25.10 -13.18 9.93
CA GLN A 480 26.34 -12.78 10.62
C GLN A 480 27.31 -12.14 9.64
N ARG A 481 28.16 -11.23 10.11
CA ARG A 481 29.27 -10.68 9.33
C ARG A 481 30.57 -11.43 9.58
N SER A 482 31.37 -11.63 8.54
CA SER A 482 32.73 -12.16 8.68
C SER A 482 33.65 -11.21 9.45
N ASP A 483 34.57 -11.76 10.24
CA ASP A 483 35.55 -10.97 10.99
C ASP A 483 36.76 -10.54 10.12
N ALA A 484 37.74 -9.85 10.72
CA ALA A 484 38.96 -9.39 10.04
C ALA A 484 39.81 -10.51 9.42
N THR A 485 39.62 -11.77 9.86
CA THR A 485 40.26 -12.96 9.30
C THR A 485 39.37 -13.66 8.26
N GLY A 486 38.20 -13.09 7.97
CA GLY A 486 37.16 -13.66 7.12
C GLY A 486 36.33 -14.73 7.82
N HIS A 487 36.57 -15.04 9.09
CA HIS A 487 35.93 -16.15 9.78
C HIS A 487 34.48 -15.81 10.14
N PHE A 488 33.60 -16.81 10.07
CA PHE A 488 32.19 -16.70 10.42
C PHE A 488 31.68 -17.97 11.12
N VAL A 489 30.66 -17.79 11.96
CA VAL A 489 29.91 -18.88 12.61
C VAL A 489 28.43 -18.57 12.41
N LEU A 490 27.63 -19.53 11.96
CA LEU A 490 26.18 -19.34 11.80
C LEU A 490 25.46 -20.41 12.61
N ASP A 491 24.71 -19.96 13.61
CA ASP A 491 24.08 -20.82 14.61
C ASP A 491 22.59 -21.02 14.32
N VAL A 492 22.16 -22.27 14.20
CA VAL A 492 20.76 -22.63 13.92
C VAL A 492 20.23 -23.74 14.84
N GLN A 493 18.91 -23.84 14.94
CA GLN A 493 18.24 -24.75 15.87
C GLN A 493 18.26 -26.21 15.41
N ARG A 494 18.09 -26.48 14.10
CA ARG A 494 17.99 -27.85 13.56
C ARG A 494 19.17 -28.18 12.65
N ALA A 495 19.60 -29.43 12.71
CA ALA A 495 20.52 -30.00 11.72
C ALA A 495 19.77 -30.33 10.43
N GLY A 496 20.45 -30.27 9.30
CA GLY A 496 19.87 -30.55 7.99
C GLY A 496 20.68 -29.91 6.86
N THR A 497 20.07 -29.77 5.69
CA THR A 497 20.66 -29.05 4.56
C THR A 497 20.05 -27.65 4.51
N ALA A 498 20.90 -26.64 4.32
CA ALA A 498 20.55 -25.23 4.23
C ALA A 498 21.17 -24.62 2.98
N GLU A 499 20.64 -23.49 2.51
CA GLU A 499 21.36 -22.63 1.58
C GLU A 499 22.05 -21.52 2.35
N LEU A 500 23.34 -21.34 2.08
CA LEU A 500 24.13 -20.19 2.56
C LEU A 500 24.14 -19.13 1.48
N LEU A 501 23.39 -18.07 1.71
CA LEU A 501 23.26 -16.90 0.86
C LEU A 501 24.25 -15.82 1.30
N VAL A 502 24.96 -15.26 0.33
CA VAL A 502 25.86 -14.12 0.54
C VAL A 502 25.52 -13.05 -0.48
N GLU A 503 25.00 -11.94 0.03
CA GLU A 503 24.62 -10.76 -0.74
C GLU A 503 25.45 -9.56 -0.30
N GLU A 504 26.31 -9.11 -1.20
CA GLU A 504 27.13 -7.92 -1.00
C GLU A 504 27.19 -7.16 -2.33
N PRO A 505 26.82 -5.85 -2.39
CA PRO A 505 26.72 -5.10 -3.65
C PRO A 505 28.00 -5.09 -4.50
N SER A 506 29.17 -5.24 -3.86
CA SER A 506 30.48 -5.23 -4.53
C SER A 506 30.90 -6.59 -5.10
N PHE A 507 30.12 -7.65 -4.87
CA PHE A 507 30.43 -9.02 -5.28
C PHE A 507 29.24 -9.69 -5.98
N ARG A 508 29.54 -10.77 -6.70
CA ARG A 508 28.49 -11.64 -7.25
C ARG A 508 27.73 -12.29 -6.10
N SER A 509 26.39 -12.31 -6.22
CA SER A 509 25.54 -13.03 -5.28
C SER A 509 25.93 -14.51 -5.33
N LEU A 510 26.06 -15.13 -4.16
CA LEU A 510 26.47 -16.51 -4.02
C LEU A 510 25.48 -17.24 -3.14
N SER A 511 24.85 -18.29 -3.66
CA SER A 511 24.13 -19.29 -2.88
C SER A 511 24.86 -20.62 -2.99
N ILE A 512 25.23 -21.21 -1.86
CA ILE A 512 25.81 -22.55 -1.79
C ILE A 512 25.02 -23.43 -0.83
N GLU A 513 24.77 -24.67 -1.21
CA GLU A 513 24.19 -25.66 -0.30
C GLU A 513 25.22 -26.05 0.76
N VAL A 514 24.84 -25.97 2.04
CA VAL A 514 25.67 -26.37 3.17
C VAL A 514 24.94 -27.37 4.05
N ARG A 515 25.69 -28.33 4.62
CA ARG A 515 25.16 -29.25 5.63
C ARG A 515 25.37 -28.65 7.02
N VAL A 516 24.34 -28.71 7.85
CA VAL A 516 24.36 -28.25 9.23
C VAL A 516 24.37 -29.46 10.18
N PRO A 517 25.31 -29.56 11.14
CA PRO A 517 26.46 -28.68 11.33
C PRO A 517 27.60 -28.99 10.33
N SER A 518 28.43 -28.00 10.03
CA SER A 518 29.66 -28.17 9.25
C SER A 518 30.76 -27.23 9.73
N ARG A 519 32.01 -27.57 9.39
CA ARG A 519 33.22 -26.81 9.71
C ARG A 519 34.08 -26.66 8.47
N ASP A 520 34.98 -25.68 8.52
CA ASP A 520 35.95 -25.38 7.45
C ASP A 520 35.29 -25.03 6.10
N VAL A 521 34.08 -24.45 6.13
CA VAL A 521 33.42 -23.97 4.91
C VAL A 521 34.22 -22.81 4.33
N VAL A 522 34.62 -22.90 3.07
CA VAL A 522 35.33 -21.81 2.37
C VAL A 522 34.38 -21.16 1.37
N VAL A 523 33.98 -19.94 1.67
CA VAL A 523 33.14 -19.11 0.80
C VAL A 523 34.08 -18.23 -0.03
N VAL A 524 34.08 -18.41 -1.36
CA VAL A 524 34.93 -17.64 -2.27
C VAL A 524 34.07 -16.64 -3.02
N LEU A 525 34.23 -15.35 -2.72
CA LEU A 525 33.52 -14.28 -3.41
C LEU A 525 34.30 -13.77 -4.62
N ASP A 526 33.59 -13.55 -5.71
CA ASP A 526 34.11 -12.98 -6.94
C ASP A 526 33.51 -11.59 -7.15
N ARG A 527 34.37 -10.59 -7.40
CA ARG A 527 33.93 -9.20 -7.65
C ARG A 527 33.12 -9.07 -8.95
N GLY A 528 33.21 -10.07 -9.83
CA GLY A 528 32.50 -10.07 -11.09
C GLY A 528 32.96 -8.95 -12.03
N ALA A 529 32.19 -8.74 -13.09
CA ALA A 529 32.29 -7.59 -13.97
C ALA A 529 31.63 -6.35 -13.33
N SER A 530 31.89 -5.18 -13.92
CA SER A 530 31.34 -3.90 -13.49
C SER A 530 30.99 -3.02 -14.69
N VAL A 531 30.03 -2.13 -14.49
CA VAL A 531 29.67 -1.11 -15.48
C VAL A 531 29.59 0.25 -14.81
N SER A 532 30.25 1.24 -15.40
CA SER A 532 30.02 2.65 -15.10
C SER A 532 29.33 3.30 -16.27
N GLY A 533 28.66 4.42 -16.03
CA GLY A 533 28.14 5.20 -17.13
C GLY A 533 27.51 6.51 -16.73
N THR A 534 26.99 7.20 -17.72
CA THR A 534 26.22 8.44 -17.56
C THR A 534 24.84 8.28 -18.19
N VAL A 535 23.80 8.73 -17.50
CA VAL A 535 22.46 8.89 -18.05
C VAL A 535 22.23 10.37 -18.35
N THR A 536 21.83 10.68 -19.58
CA THR A 536 21.53 12.05 -20.02
C THR A 536 20.12 12.17 -20.59
N ASP A 537 19.59 13.37 -20.57
CA ASP A 537 18.34 13.72 -21.23
C ASP A 537 18.51 13.75 -22.77
N PRO A 538 17.42 13.97 -23.54
CA PRO A 538 17.50 14.10 -24.99
C PRO A 538 18.34 15.29 -25.46
N GLN A 539 18.71 16.25 -24.62
CA GLN A 539 19.55 17.41 -24.93
C GLN A 539 21.02 17.17 -24.59
N GLY A 540 21.34 16.03 -23.95
CA GLY A 540 22.69 15.65 -23.53
C GLY A 540 23.09 16.18 -22.14
N LEU A 541 22.13 16.71 -21.38
CA LEU A 541 22.35 17.13 -20.00
C LEU A 541 22.23 15.93 -19.06
N PRO A 542 23.03 15.86 -17.98
CA PRO A 542 23.00 14.73 -17.05
C PRO A 542 21.66 14.65 -16.28
N LEU A 543 21.12 13.44 -16.17
CA LEU A 543 19.91 13.14 -15.40
C LEU A 543 20.29 12.52 -14.05
N ARG A 544 19.87 13.17 -12.95
CA ARG A 544 19.99 12.64 -11.58
C ARG A 544 18.78 11.79 -11.23
N ASP A 545 18.91 10.94 -10.21
CA ASP A 545 17.82 10.10 -9.66
C ASP A 545 17.17 9.13 -10.67
N ALA A 546 17.77 8.96 -11.85
CA ALA A 546 17.41 7.86 -12.75
C ALA A 546 17.82 6.54 -12.09
N THR A 547 16.86 5.63 -11.93
CA THR A 547 17.08 4.26 -11.48
C THR A 547 17.66 3.46 -12.64
N VAL A 548 18.87 2.93 -12.44
CA VAL A 548 19.56 2.09 -13.41
C VAL A 548 19.46 0.65 -12.95
N THR A 549 18.83 -0.19 -13.75
CA THR A 549 18.62 -1.62 -13.50
C THR A 549 19.34 -2.41 -14.58
N LEU A 550 20.11 -3.41 -14.16
CA LEU A 550 20.78 -4.36 -15.03
C LEU A 550 20.18 -5.75 -14.79
N SER A 551 19.36 -6.21 -15.73
CA SER A 551 18.71 -7.52 -15.69
C SER A 551 19.38 -8.47 -16.69
N ARG A 552 19.46 -9.76 -16.34
CA ARG A 552 20.02 -10.76 -17.25
C ARG A 552 19.04 -11.02 -18.38
N GLU A 553 19.52 -11.02 -19.62
CA GLU A 553 18.71 -11.29 -20.81
C GLU A 553 18.51 -12.82 -20.92
N THR A 554 17.49 -13.37 -20.27
CA THR A 554 17.18 -14.80 -20.31
C THR A 554 16.32 -15.13 -21.52
N GLN A 555 16.83 -15.93 -22.46
CA GLN A 555 16.03 -16.41 -23.61
C GLN A 555 15.21 -17.67 -23.33
N ASP A 556 15.46 -18.41 -22.24
CA ASP A 556 14.73 -19.63 -21.87
C ASP A 556 14.93 -19.89 -20.37
N ALA A 557 13.88 -20.02 -19.54
CA ALA A 557 14.06 -20.38 -18.13
C ALA A 557 12.81 -20.92 -17.41
N GLU A 558 12.47 -22.19 -17.60
CA GLU A 558 11.88 -22.99 -16.51
C GLU A 558 12.95 -23.49 -15.51
N ASP A 559 14.25 -23.41 -15.87
CA ASP A 559 15.36 -24.02 -15.12
C ASP A 559 16.57 -23.09 -14.81
N ALA A 560 16.53 -21.78 -15.15
CA ALA A 560 17.66 -20.90 -14.84
C ALA A 560 17.61 -20.42 -13.38
N PRO A 561 18.72 -20.47 -12.61
CA PRO A 561 18.75 -19.92 -11.26
C PRO A 561 18.46 -18.43 -11.32
N TYR A 562 17.47 -18.08 -10.52
CA TYR A 562 16.88 -16.77 -10.41
C TYR A 562 17.93 -15.79 -9.82
N GLU A 563 18.56 -14.94 -10.66
CA GLU A 563 19.52 -13.91 -10.24
C GLU A 563 18.81 -12.57 -10.08
N GLU A 564 18.91 -11.96 -8.89
CA GLU A 564 18.36 -10.62 -8.66
C GLU A 564 19.04 -9.57 -9.56
N PRO A 565 18.28 -8.66 -10.18
CA PRO A 565 18.81 -7.59 -10.99
C PRO A 565 19.70 -6.68 -10.16
N ARG A 566 20.80 -6.22 -10.75
CA ARG A 566 21.66 -5.20 -10.12
C ARG A 566 21.03 -3.84 -10.35
N HIS A 567 20.88 -3.04 -9.30
CA HIS A 567 20.31 -1.70 -9.42
C HIS A 567 21.23 -0.64 -8.80
N GLY A 568 21.06 0.60 -9.23
CA GLY A 568 21.70 1.78 -8.68
C GLY A 568 20.95 3.03 -9.11
N THR A 569 21.30 4.18 -8.54
CA THR A 569 20.74 5.48 -8.93
C THR A 569 21.85 6.39 -9.46
N THR A 570 21.47 7.32 -10.32
CA THR A 570 22.40 8.30 -10.88
C THR A 570 22.62 9.49 -9.95
N ASP A 571 23.87 9.95 -9.87
CA ASP A 571 24.26 11.13 -9.09
C ASP A 571 23.88 12.46 -9.77
N GLU A 572 24.25 13.62 -9.17
CA GLU A 572 23.98 14.95 -9.73
C GLU A 572 24.65 15.21 -11.10
N GLN A 573 25.65 14.42 -11.47
CA GLN A 573 26.33 14.46 -12.77
C GLN A 573 25.82 13.33 -13.69
N GLY A 574 24.73 12.67 -13.32
CA GLY A 574 24.09 11.59 -14.06
C GLY A 574 24.89 10.30 -14.08
N ARG A 575 25.88 10.13 -13.20
CA ARG A 575 26.77 8.95 -13.21
C ARG A 575 26.19 7.84 -12.36
N PHE A 576 26.40 6.60 -12.81
CA PHE A 576 26.08 5.39 -12.07
C PHE A 576 27.26 4.42 -12.09
N HIS A 577 27.29 3.51 -11.13
CA HIS A 577 28.27 2.43 -11.07
C HIS A 577 27.65 1.16 -10.48
N LEU A 578 27.70 0.05 -11.23
CA LEU A 578 27.22 -1.27 -10.81
C LEU A 578 28.37 -2.27 -10.84
N GLN A 579 28.42 -3.16 -9.84
CA GLN A 579 29.46 -4.18 -9.67
C GLN A 579 28.84 -5.55 -9.33
N GLY A 580 29.69 -6.58 -9.21
CA GLY A 580 29.22 -7.91 -8.83
C GLY A 580 28.45 -8.62 -9.95
N ILE A 581 28.77 -8.35 -11.20
CA ILE A 581 28.03 -8.83 -12.37
C ILE A 581 28.63 -10.15 -12.87
N ALA A 582 27.80 -11.16 -13.15
CA ALA A 582 28.26 -12.42 -13.75
C ALA A 582 28.51 -12.26 -15.26
N PRO A 583 29.34 -13.10 -15.89
CA PRO A 583 29.50 -13.07 -17.35
C PRO A 583 28.22 -13.51 -18.06
N GLY A 584 27.83 -12.80 -19.12
CA GLY A 584 26.61 -13.11 -19.88
C GLY A 584 25.98 -11.89 -20.56
N PRO A 585 24.89 -12.08 -21.31
CA PRO A 585 24.08 -11.00 -21.87
C PRO A 585 23.13 -10.42 -20.82
N TYR A 586 23.03 -9.10 -20.79
CA TYR A 586 22.20 -8.32 -19.88
C TYR A 586 21.51 -7.18 -20.64
N LEU A 587 20.36 -6.77 -20.14
CA LEU A 587 19.69 -5.54 -20.51
C LEU A 587 19.97 -4.49 -19.43
N LEU A 588 20.66 -3.43 -19.79
CA LEU A 588 20.84 -2.25 -18.94
C LEU A 588 19.73 -1.27 -19.25
N GLU A 589 18.84 -1.00 -18.29
CA GLU A 589 17.76 -0.02 -18.39
C GLU A 589 17.99 1.11 -17.40
N ALA A 590 17.89 2.36 -17.86
CA ALA A 590 17.77 3.52 -16.99
C ALA A 590 16.35 4.06 -17.08
N THR A 591 15.72 4.26 -15.93
CA THR A 591 14.34 4.69 -15.77
C THR A 591 14.29 5.95 -14.92
N MET A 592 13.62 6.98 -15.41
CA MET A 592 13.37 8.23 -14.72
C MET A 592 11.87 8.34 -14.45
N PRO A 593 11.42 8.44 -13.19
CA PRO A 593 10.01 8.62 -12.87
C PRO A 593 9.40 9.81 -13.61
N GLY A 594 8.23 9.63 -14.20
CA GLY A 594 7.49 10.69 -14.89
C GLY A 594 6.07 10.89 -14.35
N ASP A 595 5.43 12.01 -14.71
CA ASP A 595 4.09 12.37 -14.22
C ASP A 595 2.98 11.38 -14.63
N VAL A 596 3.19 10.61 -15.70
CA VAL A 596 2.22 9.64 -16.22
C VAL A 596 2.91 8.31 -16.53
N ILE A 597 4.08 8.38 -17.17
CA ILE A 597 4.90 7.23 -17.57
C ILE A 597 6.35 7.57 -17.26
N ASP A 598 7.09 6.58 -16.77
CA ASP A 598 8.52 6.72 -16.58
C ASP A 598 9.24 6.80 -17.93
N ALA A 599 10.16 7.74 -18.06
CA ALA A 599 11.06 7.75 -19.20
C ALA A 599 12.08 6.63 -19.01
N SER A 600 12.19 5.69 -19.96
CA SER A 600 13.26 4.69 -19.91
C SER A 600 14.05 4.59 -21.21
N VAL A 601 15.31 4.23 -21.06
CA VAL A 601 16.22 3.88 -22.15
C VAL A 601 16.87 2.55 -21.79
N SER A 602 16.93 1.63 -22.74
CA SER A 602 17.55 0.33 -22.52
C SER A 602 18.59 0.02 -23.59
N GLN A 603 19.61 -0.72 -23.19
CA GLN A 603 20.71 -1.15 -24.04
C GLN A 603 21.12 -2.57 -23.66
N SER A 604 21.16 -3.49 -24.62
CA SER A 604 21.72 -4.83 -24.41
C SER A 604 23.24 -4.76 -24.36
N ILE A 605 23.83 -5.40 -23.35
CA ILE A 605 25.28 -5.40 -23.07
C ILE A 605 25.67 -6.83 -22.68
N ALA A 606 26.82 -7.29 -23.14
CA ALA A 606 27.37 -8.58 -22.71
C ALA A 606 28.67 -8.37 -21.92
N PHE A 607 28.77 -8.99 -20.75
CA PHE A 607 29.96 -8.92 -19.90
C PHE A 607 30.82 -10.17 -20.06
N GLN A 608 32.13 -9.97 -20.23
CA GLN A 608 33.14 -11.00 -19.97
C GLN A 608 33.51 -11.04 -18.48
N ALA A 609 34.18 -12.12 -18.06
CA ALA A 609 34.61 -12.27 -16.67
C ALA A 609 35.54 -11.12 -16.23
N ARG A 610 35.13 -10.39 -15.18
CA ARG A 610 35.85 -9.24 -14.59
C ARG A 610 36.11 -8.08 -15.53
N GLU A 611 35.28 -7.95 -16.56
CA GLU A 611 35.34 -6.81 -17.45
C GLU A 611 34.82 -5.55 -16.76
N HIS A 612 35.34 -4.39 -17.18
CA HIS A 612 34.76 -3.09 -16.87
C HIS A 612 34.27 -2.45 -18.16
N LEU A 613 33.01 -2.02 -18.18
CA LEU A 613 32.41 -1.32 -19.32
C LEU A 613 32.01 0.10 -18.92
N ASP A 614 32.26 1.05 -19.82
CA ASP A 614 31.77 2.43 -19.72
C ASP A 614 30.64 2.64 -20.73
N VAL A 615 29.46 3.08 -20.27
CA VAL A 615 28.24 3.21 -21.09
C VAL A 615 27.68 4.63 -21.00
N SER A 616 27.11 5.11 -22.10
CA SER A 616 26.36 6.37 -22.11
C SER A 616 24.93 6.08 -22.56
N LEU A 617 23.98 6.32 -21.66
CA LEU A 617 22.55 6.13 -21.91
C LEU A 617 21.91 7.51 -22.12
N ARG A 618 21.32 7.73 -23.28
CA ARG A 618 20.61 8.99 -23.59
C ARG A 618 19.12 8.70 -23.71
N MET A 619 18.31 9.34 -22.87
CA MET A 619 16.85 9.21 -22.92
C MET A 619 16.32 9.68 -24.29
N GLU A 620 15.27 9.02 -24.77
CA GLU A 620 14.57 9.43 -25.98
C GLU A 620 13.66 10.63 -25.71
N ALA A 621 13.55 11.55 -26.67
CA ALA A 621 12.60 12.65 -26.59
C ALA A 621 11.18 12.10 -26.79
N GLY A 622 10.49 11.79 -25.69
CA GLY A 622 9.11 11.29 -25.76
C GLY A 622 8.15 12.33 -26.36
N GLY A 623 7.13 11.86 -27.05
CA GLY A 623 6.09 12.70 -27.65
C GLY A 623 5.15 13.32 -26.61
N GLU A 624 4.41 14.35 -27.04
CA GLU A 624 3.34 14.96 -26.26
C GLU A 624 1.98 14.72 -26.93
N ARG A 625 0.96 14.46 -26.12
CA ARG A 625 -0.41 14.30 -26.59
C ARG A 625 -1.40 14.98 -25.66
N SER A 626 -2.08 16.00 -26.16
CA SER A 626 -3.08 16.75 -25.40
C SER A 626 -4.50 16.21 -25.62
N GLY A 627 -5.35 16.40 -24.61
CA GLY A 627 -6.74 16.00 -24.68
C GLY A 627 -7.67 16.82 -23.79
N ILE A 628 -8.95 16.48 -23.86
CA ILE A 628 -10.00 16.99 -22.99
C ILE A 628 -10.83 15.82 -22.46
N ALA A 629 -11.09 15.82 -21.16
CA ALA A 629 -11.99 14.88 -20.52
C ALA A 629 -13.34 15.54 -20.26
N VAL A 630 -14.42 14.83 -20.55
CA VAL A 630 -15.79 15.35 -20.53
C VAL A 630 -16.79 14.37 -19.95
N ASP A 631 -17.95 14.89 -19.55
CA ASP A 631 -19.11 14.08 -19.23
C ASP A 631 -19.84 13.56 -20.49
N GLY A 632 -20.85 12.71 -20.30
CA GLY A 632 -21.71 12.21 -21.39
C GLY A 632 -22.52 13.30 -22.13
N ALA A 633 -22.67 14.51 -21.56
CA ALA A 633 -23.27 15.67 -22.22
C ALA A 633 -22.22 16.54 -22.95
N GLY A 634 -20.93 16.19 -22.83
CA GLY A 634 -19.80 16.87 -23.43
C GLY A 634 -19.24 18.05 -22.65
N GLN A 635 -19.66 18.27 -21.40
CA GLN A 635 -19.11 19.30 -20.51
C GLN A 635 -17.76 18.88 -19.94
N PRO A 636 -16.79 19.80 -19.78
CA PRO A 636 -15.47 19.48 -19.24
C PRO A 636 -15.52 19.00 -17.78
N LEU A 637 -14.70 18.00 -17.46
CA LEU A 637 -14.58 17.43 -16.12
C LEU A 637 -13.16 17.64 -15.55
N ALA A 638 -13.09 18.30 -14.40
CA ALA A 638 -11.85 18.58 -13.68
C ALA A 638 -11.52 17.49 -12.65
N GLY A 639 -10.23 17.33 -12.33
CA GLY A 639 -9.76 16.44 -11.27
C GLY A 639 -9.75 14.95 -11.61
N ILE A 640 -10.02 14.59 -12.87
CA ILE A 640 -9.94 13.20 -13.37
C ILE A 640 -8.49 12.77 -13.35
N VAL A 641 -8.20 11.63 -12.72
CA VAL A 641 -6.87 11.01 -12.71
C VAL A 641 -6.74 10.14 -13.96
N ILE A 642 -5.80 10.47 -14.84
CA ILE A 642 -5.53 9.73 -16.07
C ILE A 642 -4.24 8.95 -15.87
N THR A 643 -4.33 7.63 -15.96
CA THR A 643 -3.18 6.72 -15.92
C THR A 643 -2.92 6.15 -17.31
N ALA A 644 -1.66 5.86 -17.59
CA ALA A 644 -1.24 5.27 -18.85
C ALA A 644 -0.28 4.11 -18.61
N GLU A 645 -0.46 3.02 -19.34
CA GLU A 645 0.42 1.84 -19.30
C GLU A 645 0.81 1.50 -20.73
N ALA A 646 2.10 1.28 -20.99
CA ALA A 646 2.54 0.80 -22.31
C ALA A 646 2.16 -0.69 -22.42
N PRO A 647 1.66 -1.17 -23.58
CA PRO A 647 1.53 -2.60 -23.81
C PRO A 647 2.92 -3.23 -23.74
N ASP A 648 3.04 -4.29 -22.94
CA ASP A 648 4.23 -5.09 -22.68
C ASP A 648 5.35 -4.91 -23.72
N ARG A 649 6.43 -4.24 -23.34
CA ARG A 649 7.71 -4.49 -23.98
C ARG A 649 8.11 -5.89 -23.54
N THR A 650 8.21 -6.80 -24.51
CA THR A 650 8.98 -8.06 -24.47
C THR A 650 9.74 -8.23 -23.15
N GLU A 651 9.13 -9.07 -22.32
CA GLU A 651 9.33 -9.41 -20.92
C GLU A 651 10.70 -9.12 -20.30
N SER A 652 10.69 -8.36 -19.20
CA SER A 652 11.46 -8.79 -18.03
C SER A 652 10.47 -9.49 -17.10
N PRO A 653 10.63 -10.79 -16.78
CA PRO A 653 9.72 -11.56 -15.91
C PRO A 653 9.59 -10.98 -14.49
N TRP A 654 10.39 -9.95 -14.19
CA TRP A 654 10.54 -9.27 -12.91
C TRP A 654 9.63 -8.06 -12.74
N ARG A 655 8.91 -7.68 -13.80
CA ARG A 655 7.86 -6.67 -13.78
C ARG A 655 6.55 -7.22 -13.19
N GLU A 656 6.58 -8.34 -12.47
CA GLU A 656 5.54 -8.62 -11.48
C GLU A 656 5.53 -7.45 -10.48
N ARG A 657 4.54 -6.58 -10.65
CA ARG A 657 4.28 -5.36 -9.89
C ARG A 657 4.57 -5.56 -8.40
N SER A 658 5.74 -5.13 -7.95
CA SER A 658 6.08 -4.94 -6.54
C SER A 658 6.38 -3.48 -6.21
N THR A 659 5.57 -2.56 -6.75
CA THR A 659 5.33 -1.27 -6.08
C THR A 659 3.85 -1.18 -5.80
N GLU A 660 3.49 -1.13 -4.51
CA GLU A 660 2.13 -0.81 -4.07
C GLU A 660 1.69 0.58 -4.56
N ASP A 661 2.64 1.40 -5.00
CA ASP A 661 2.45 2.73 -5.60
C ASP A 661 2.70 2.68 -7.12
N GLY A 662 1.67 2.43 -7.92
CA GLY A 662 1.72 2.65 -9.37
C GLY A 662 1.91 4.14 -9.73
N PRO A 663 2.19 4.49 -11.00
CA PRO A 663 2.38 5.89 -11.40
C PRO A 663 1.18 6.75 -10.99
N SER A 664 1.47 7.87 -10.33
CA SER A 664 0.48 8.82 -9.82
C SER A 664 -0.11 9.59 -11.01
N GLY A 665 -1.15 9.03 -11.66
CA GLY A 665 -1.71 9.58 -12.90
C GLY A 665 -1.97 11.09 -12.90
N ILE A 666 -2.03 11.70 -14.08
CA ILE A 666 -2.22 13.16 -14.24
C ILE A 666 -3.65 13.58 -13.96
N ARG A 667 -3.84 14.68 -13.22
CA ARG A 667 -5.16 15.28 -12.99
C ARG A 667 -5.56 16.27 -14.08
N THR A 668 -6.79 16.18 -14.57
CA THR A 668 -7.33 17.18 -15.52
C THR A 668 -7.54 18.54 -14.84
N GLY A 669 -7.26 19.61 -15.58
CA GLY A 669 -7.47 20.99 -15.12
C GLY A 669 -8.95 21.37 -14.98
N PRO A 670 -9.26 22.58 -14.45
CA PRO A 670 -10.63 23.08 -14.29
C PRO A 670 -11.46 23.12 -15.58
N ASP A 671 -10.81 23.17 -16.73
CA ASP A 671 -11.39 23.16 -18.08
C ASP A 671 -11.40 21.76 -18.72
N GLY A 672 -11.10 20.72 -17.94
CA GLY A 672 -11.05 19.32 -18.35
C GLY A 672 -9.86 18.97 -19.23
N ARG A 673 -8.92 19.90 -19.48
CA ARG A 673 -7.76 19.64 -20.33
C ARG A 673 -6.64 18.92 -19.59
N PHE A 674 -5.90 18.14 -20.34
CA PHE A 674 -4.69 17.44 -19.89
C PHE A 674 -3.68 17.32 -21.04
N THR A 675 -2.42 17.11 -20.70
CA THR A 675 -1.36 16.80 -21.67
C THR A 675 -0.50 15.67 -21.15
N LEU A 676 -0.49 14.56 -21.89
CA LEU A 676 0.43 13.45 -21.67
C LEU A 676 1.76 13.85 -22.30
N ARG A 677 2.85 13.78 -21.53
CA ARG A 677 4.21 14.08 -21.99
C ARG A 677 5.07 12.83 -21.88
N LYS A 678 6.25 12.87 -22.52
CA LYS A 678 7.27 11.79 -22.44
C LYS A 678 6.74 10.44 -22.95
N LEU A 679 5.88 10.46 -23.98
CA LEU A 679 5.36 9.25 -24.64
C LEU A 679 6.42 8.65 -25.57
N VAL A 680 7.16 7.65 -25.10
CA VAL A 680 8.25 6.96 -25.82
C VAL A 680 7.81 5.68 -26.55
N ALA A 681 6.66 5.09 -26.20
CA ALA A 681 6.15 3.88 -26.83
C ALA A 681 5.22 4.20 -28.01
N LEU A 682 5.05 3.21 -28.90
CA LEU A 682 4.19 3.32 -30.08
C LEU A 682 2.70 3.39 -29.72
N GLN A 683 2.29 2.78 -28.61
CA GLN A 683 0.92 2.72 -28.13
C GLN A 683 0.87 2.65 -26.59
N TYR A 684 -0.23 3.08 -26.00
CA TYR A 684 -0.48 3.11 -24.55
C TYR A 684 -1.94 2.77 -24.24
N ALA A 685 -2.21 2.00 -23.19
CA ALA A 685 -3.54 1.85 -22.63
C ALA A 685 -3.77 2.98 -21.62
N LEU A 686 -4.83 3.75 -21.81
CA LEU A 686 -5.26 4.80 -20.90
C LEU A 686 -6.45 4.35 -20.07
N TRP A 687 -6.44 4.72 -18.80
CA TRP A 687 -7.62 4.72 -17.93
C TRP A 687 -7.86 6.13 -17.38
N ALA A 688 -9.10 6.41 -17.04
CA ALA A 688 -9.50 7.66 -16.44
C ALA A 688 -10.38 7.36 -15.23
N ASP A 689 -9.95 7.81 -14.06
CA ASP A 689 -10.67 7.61 -12.80
C ASP A 689 -11.16 8.94 -12.25
N LEU A 690 -12.44 8.95 -11.87
CA LEU A 690 -13.07 10.04 -11.15
C LEU A 690 -14.17 9.45 -10.26
N PRO A 691 -14.12 9.62 -8.93
CA PRO A 691 -15.10 9.05 -8.04
C PRO A 691 -16.55 9.39 -8.42
N GLY A 692 -17.39 8.36 -8.58
CA GLY A 692 -18.79 8.49 -8.98
C GLY A 692 -19.01 8.67 -10.49
N TYR A 693 -17.99 8.43 -11.30
CA TYR A 693 -18.06 8.37 -12.75
C TYR A 693 -17.41 7.10 -13.27
N SER A 694 -17.95 6.56 -14.36
CA SER A 694 -17.42 5.41 -15.09
C SER A 694 -16.81 5.85 -16.42
N PHE A 695 -15.59 5.40 -16.70
CA PHE A 695 -14.93 5.66 -17.99
C PHE A 695 -15.56 4.86 -19.13
N ARG A 696 -15.81 5.53 -20.27
CA ARG A 696 -16.41 4.95 -21.47
C ARG A 696 -15.43 4.98 -22.64
N PRO A 697 -14.54 3.99 -22.76
CA PRO A 697 -13.57 3.96 -23.86
C PRO A 697 -14.26 3.89 -25.22
N GLU A 698 -15.43 3.25 -25.34
CA GLU A 698 -16.20 3.12 -26.58
C GLU A 698 -16.83 4.44 -27.06
N ARG A 699 -17.04 5.40 -26.15
CA ARG A 699 -17.54 6.75 -26.47
C ARG A 699 -16.42 7.78 -26.56
N SER A 700 -15.19 7.39 -26.21
CA SER A 700 -14.00 8.23 -26.27
C SER A 700 -13.42 8.29 -27.69
N GLN A 701 -12.65 9.33 -27.99
CA GLN A 701 -12.04 9.57 -29.31
C GLN A 701 -10.53 9.75 -29.22
N GLY A 702 -9.83 9.44 -30.32
CA GLY A 702 -8.37 9.51 -30.41
C GLY A 702 -7.67 8.20 -30.00
N GLY A 703 -8.41 7.10 -29.86
CA GLY A 703 -7.86 5.78 -29.54
C GLY A 703 -8.82 4.64 -29.90
N GLU A 704 -8.39 3.41 -29.65
CA GLU A 704 -9.17 2.19 -29.86
C GLU A 704 -9.58 1.56 -28.52
N PRO A 705 -10.86 1.23 -28.29
CA PRO A 705 -11.30 0.65 -27.03
C PRO A 705 -10.66 -0.71 -26.74
N PHE A 706 -10.30 -0.95 -25.47
CA PHE A 706 -9.75 -2.21 -25.00
C PHE A 706 -10.73 -2.93 -24.06
N GLU A 707 -11.70 -3.64 -24.66
CA GLU A 707 -12.87 -4.20 -23.95
C GLU A 707 -12.53 -5.14 -22.78
N LYS A 708 -11.40 -5.88 -22.84
CA LYS A 708 -11.03 -6.84 -21.78
C LYS A 708 -10.60 -6.18 -20.46
N LEU A 709 -10.05 -4.98 -20.50
CA LEU A 709 -9.51 -4.28 -19.32
C LEU A 709 -10.10 -2.87 -19.12
N GLY A 710 -11.12 -2.48 -19.90
CA GLY A 710 -11.84 -1.22 -19.71
C GLY A 710 -11.03 0.05 -20.00
N GLY A 711 -9.96 -0.06 -20.79
CA GLY A 711 -9.07 1.06 -21.14
C GLY A 711 -9.23 1.53 -22.59
N LEU A 712 -8.51 2.58 -22.97
CA LEU A 712 -8.43 3.10 -24.34
C LEU A 712 -6.99 3.01 -24.87
N TRP A 713 -6.76 2.28 -25.96
CA TRP A 713 -5.48 2.22 -26.64
C TRP A 713 -5.21 3.49 -27.45
N VAL A 714 -4.07 4.12 -27.23
CA VAL A 714 -3.72 5.45 -27.72
C VAL A 714 -2.31 5.40 -28.32
N GLY A 715 -2.19 5.72 -29.61
CA GLY A 715 -0.88 5.84 -30.28
C GLY A 715 -0.15 7.16 -29.97
N SER A 716 1.08 7.31 -30.45
CA SER A 716 1.87 8.56 -30.35
C SER A 716 1.50 9.64 -31.40
N GLY A 717 0.40 9.45 -32.14
CA GLY A 717 -0.05 10.37 -33.19
C GLY A 717 -0.56 11.73 -32.66
N PRO A 718 -0.61 12.78 -33.50
CA PRO A 718 -0.94 14.14 -33.10
C PRO A 718 -2.44 14.40 -32.86
N GLU A 719 -3.29 13.38 -33.02
CA GLU A 719 -4.74 13.55 -32.88
C GLU A 719 -5.13 13.83 -31.43
N PRO A 720 -5.93 14.86 -31.15
CA PRO A 720 -6.30 15.22 -29.78
C PRO A 720 -7.17 14.13 -29.15
N LEU A 721 -6.97 13.89 -27.86
CA LEU A 721 -7.76 12.92 -27.11
C LEU A 721 -9.06 13.53 -26.60
N ARG A 722 -10.14 12.76 -26.66
CA ARG A 722 -11.39 13.08 -25.98
C ARG A 722 -11.83 11.90 -25.13
N LEU A 723 -11.65 12.02 -23.82
CA LEU A 723 -12.05 11.00 -22.86
C LEU A 723 -13.46 11.29 -22.37
N VAL A 724 -14.34 10.30 -22.42
CA VAL A 724 -15.74 10.42 -21.97
C VAL A 724 -15.93 9.61 -20.71
N LEU A 725 -16.36 10.28 -19.64
CA LEU A 725 -16.76 9.66 -18.40
C LEU A 725 -18.26 9.91 -18.18
N GLU A 726 -18.98 8.92 -17.68
CA GLU A 726 -20.40 9.05 -17.37
C GLU A 726 -20.64 8.96 -15.88
N ARG A 727 -21.46 9.86 -15.37
CA ARG A 727 -21.84 9.86 -13.96
C ARG A 727 -22.51 8.52 -13.64
N ASP A 728 -22.14 7.90 -12.53
CA ASP A 728 -22.80 6.70 -12.04
C ASP A 728 -24.22 7.04 -11.55
N GLY A 729 -25.17 6.17 -11.88
CA GLY A 729 -26.50 6.24 -11.28
C GLY A 729 -26.45 5.79 -9.83
N ARG A 730 -27.31 6.35 -8.96
CA ARG A 730 -27.41 5.91 -7.56
C ARG A 730 -28.72 5.20 -7.28
N LEU A 731 -28.63 3.99 -6.76
CA LEU A 731 -29.76 3.16 -6.36
C LEU A 731 -29.99 3.28 -4.86
N ARG A 732 -31.12 3.89 -4.48
CA ARG A 732 -31.50 4.14 -3.09
C ARG A 732 -32.69 3.29 -2.67
N GLY A 733 -32.75 2.95 -1.39
CA GLY A 733 -33.93 2.32 -0.80
C GLY A 733 -33.80 2.10 0.70
N ARG A 734 -34.89 1.67 1.33
CA ARG A 734 -34.93 1.35 2.76
C ARG A 734 -35.51 -0.03 3.02
N VAL A 735 -34.80 -0.89 3.72
CA VAL A 735 -35.19 -2.27 4.02
C VAL A 735 -35.78 -2.38 5.43
N VAL A 736 -36.98 -2.95 5.53
CA VAL A 736 -37.74 -3.09 6.78
C VAL A 736 -38.35 -4.47 6.95
N GLU A 737 -38.64 -4.85 8.20
CA GLU A 737 -39.45 -6.01 8.57
C GLU A 737 -40.95 -5.66 8.50
N PRO A 738 -41.88 -6.65 8.45
CA PRO A 738 -43.31 -6.39 8.61
C PRO A 738 -43.57 -5.69 9.95
N GLY A 739 -44.16 -4.49 9.89
CA GLY A 739 -44.32 -3.60 11.04
C GLY A 739 -43.38 -2.39 11.04
N GLY A 740 -42.47 -2.27 10.07
CA GLY A 740 -41.70 -1.05 9.78
C GLY A 740 -40.40 -0.90 10.57
N LYS A 741 -39.99 -1.93 11.32
CA LYS A 741 -38.68 -1.98 11.97
C LYS A 741 -37.58 -2.12 10.91
N ALA A 742 -36.51 -1.35 11.01
CA ALA A 742 -35.42 -1.40 10.04
C ALA A 742 -34.62 -2.70 10.13
N VAL A 743 -34.30 -3.30 8.98
CA VAL A 743 -33.34 -4.40 8.87
C VAL A 743 -31.98 -3.77 8.60
N THR A 744 -31.04 -3.90 9.55
CA THR A 744 -29.74 -3.19 9.47
C THR A 744 -28.61 -4.02 8.89
N SER A 745 -28.81 -5.32 8.65
CA SER A 745 -27.80 -6.23 8.12
C SER A 745 -28.38 -6.99 6.93
N PHE A 746 -28.10 -6.52 5.72
CA PHE A 746 -28.57 -7.11 4.47
C PHE A 746 -27.61 -6.84 3.31
N GLN A 747 -27.72 -7.63 2.25
CA GLN A 747 -26.99 -7.44 1.00
C GLN A 747 -27.95 -7.20 -0.15
N VAL A 748 -27.57 -6.31 -1.08
CA VAL A 748 -28.30 -6.07 -2.33
C VAL A 748 -27.46 -6.58 -3.50
N LYS A 749 -27.96 -7.55 -4.25
CA LYS A 749 -27.24 -8.20 -5.36
C LYS A 749 -27.95 -7.94 -6.69
N GLY A 750 -27.18 -7.80 -7.76
CA GLY A 750 -27.70 -7.59 -9.12
C GLY A 750 -26.58 -7.50 -10.15
N ALA A 751 -26.85 -7.86 -11.40
CA ALA A 751 -25.86 -7.76 -12.47
C ALA A 751 -25.61 -6.28 -12.83
N GLY A 752 -24.35 -5.84 -12.83
CA GLY A 752 -23.98 -4.44 -13.06
C GLY A 752 -24.14 -3.53 -11.82
N LEU A 753 -24.27 -4.12 -10.63
CA LEU A 753 -24.06 -3.41 -9.36
C LEU A 753 -22.63 -3.63 -8.88
N GLN A 754 -22.00 -2.55 -8.40
CA GLN A 754 -20.71 -2.64 -7.72
C GLN A 754 -20.91 -3.25 -6.33
N THR A 755 -20.88 -4.59 -6.25
CA THR A 755 -21.24 -5.35 -5.04
C THR A 755 -20.06 -5.67 -4.12
N GLN A 756 -18.83 -5.40 -4.54
CA GLN A 756 -17.62 -5.77 -3.79
C GLN A 756 -17.27 -4.81 -2.63
N ALA A 757 -17.96 -3.68 -2.50
CA ALA A 757 -17.70 -2.65 -1.48
C ALA A 757 -18.93 -2.32 -0.60
N GLN A 758 -19.88 -3.25 -0.45
CA GLN A 758 -21.03 -3.01 0.44
C GLN A 758 -20.62 -3.10 1.92
N PRO A 759 -21.03 -2.16 2.78
CA PRO A 759 -20.76 -2.23 4.22
C PRO A 759 -21.44 -3.43 4.87
N ASP A 760 -20.86 -3.92 5.96
CA ASP A 760 -21.42 -5.04 6.75
C ASP A 760 -22.78 -4.70 7.38
N ALA A 761 -23.09 -3.41 7.55
CA ALA A 761 -24.35 -2.94 8.09
C ALA A 761 -24.83 -1.62 7.44
N TRP A 762 -26.15 -1.48 7.34
CA TRP A 762 -26.87 -0.31 6.85
C TRP A 762 -27.69 0.31 8.00
N PRO A 763 -27.21 1.38 8.64
CA PRO A 763 -27.95 2.08 9.67
C PRO A 763 -29.37 2.48 9.18
N ASP A 764 -30.37 2.32 10.04
CA ASP A 764 -31.78 2.60 9.74
C ASP A 764 -32.40 1.85 8.55
N GLY A 765 -31.68 0.85 8.04
CA GLY A 765 -32.05 0.03 6.89
C GLY A 765 -31.90 0.74 5.55
N VAL A 766 -31.27 1.91 5.50
CA VAL A 766 -31.14 2.71 4.27
C VAL A 766 -29.88 2.31 3.52
N PHE A 767 -30.01 2.00 2.23
CA PHE A 767 -28.87 1.77 1.35
C PHE A 767 -28.82 2.79 0.22
N ASP A 768 -27.60 3.06 -0.23
CA ASP A 768 -27.33 3.88 -1.39
C ASP A 768 -26.13 3.25 -2.14
N LEU A 769 -26.36 2.75 -3.36
CA LEU A 769 -25.36 1.99 -4.13
C LEU A 769 -25.16 2.57 -5.54
N PRO A 770 -23.91 2.74 -6.02
CA PRO A 770 -23.66 3.18 -7.39
C PRO A 770 -23.90 2.05 -8.40
N PHE A 771 -24.26 2.43 -9.62
CA PHE A 771 -24.37 1.52 -10.77
C PHE A 771 -24.00 2.25 -12.07
N ASP A 772 -23.46 1.48 -13.02
CA ASP A 772 -22.89 1.98 -14.27
C ASP A 772 -23.52 1.30 -15.50
N THR A 773 -24.67 0.64 -15.34
CA THR A 773 -25.32 -0.09 -16.43
C THR A 773 -26.72 0.42 -16.73
N SER A 774 -27.16 0.22 -17.97
CA SER A 774 -28.52 0.51 -18.41
C SER A 774 -29.29 -0.76 -18.76
N GLY A 775 -30.62 -0.70 -18.67
CA GLY A 775 -31.54 -1.76 -19.06
C GLY A 775 -32.27 -2.44 -17.89
N PRO A 776 -33.14 -3.41 -18.19
CA PRO A 776 -33.88 -4.15 -17.16
C PRO A 776 -32.94 -5.05 -16.36
N LYS A 777 -33.01 -4.97 -15.03
CA LYS A 777 -32.22 -5.74 -14.07
C LYS A 777 -33.13 -6.30 -12.98
N THR A 778 -32.78 -7.49 -12.49
CA THR A 778 -33.39 -8.07 -11.29
C THR A 778 -32.44 -7.91 -10.11
N LEU A 779 -32.90 -7.20 -9.09
CA LEU A 779 -32.21 -7.02 -7.82
C LEU A 779 -32.66 -8.07 -6.83
N THR A 780 -31.76 -8.55 -5.98
CA THR A 780 -32.06 -9.47 -4.88
C THR A 780 -31.57 -8.87 -3.56
N VAL A 781 -32.48 -8.63 -2.62
CA VAL A 781 -32.18 -8.19 -1.25
C VAL A 781 -32.26 -9.41 -0.33
N GLN A 782 -31.20 -9.67 0.43
CA GLN A 782 -31.14 -10.82 1.33
C GLN A 782 -30.61 -10.42 2.71
N ALA A 783 -31.19 -11.00 3.75
CA ALA A 783 -30.80 -10.78 5.15
C ALA A 783 -30.97 -12.08 5.95
N SER A 784 -30.15 -12.27 6.99
CA SER A 784 -30.26 -13.43 7.87
C SER A 784 -31.60 -13.42 8.61
N GLY A 785 -32.30 -14.57 8.63
CA GLY A 785 -33.63 -14.72 9.23
C GLY A 785 -34.81 -14.30 8.34
N PHE A 786 -34.56 -13.76 7.15
CA PHE A 786 -35.59 -13.31 6.21
C PHE A 786 -35.62 -14.15 4.93
N ALA A 787 -36.77 -14.14 4.24
CA ALA A 787 -36.86 -14.64 2.87
C ALA A 787 -36.24 -13.62 1.90
N PRO A 788 -35.44 -14.03 0.89
CA PRO A 788 -34.90 -13.11 -0.10
C PRO A 788 -36.01 -12.40 -0.90
N LEU A 789 -35.85 -11.10 -1.11
CA LEU A 789 -36.76 -10.29 -1.93
C LEU A 789 -36.14 -10.01 -3.29
N GLN A 790 -36.84 -10.35 -4.37
CA GLN A 790 -36.45 -9.97 -5.72
C GLN A 790 -37.25 -8.76 -6.21
N ARG A 791 -36.60 -7.87 -6.96
CA ARG A 791 -37.21 -6.66 -7.49
C ARG A 791 -36.68 -6.35 -8.88
N ASP A 792 -37.55 -6.34 -9.87
CA ASP A 792 -37.20 -5.87 -11.21
C ASP A 792 -37.19 -4.35 -11.26
N VAL A 793 -36.13 -3.81 -11.86
CA VAL A 793 -35.90 -2.38 -12.03
C VAL A 793 -35.33 -2.13 -13.42
N THR A 794 -35.71 -1.02 -14.04
CA THR A 794 -35.02 -0.56 -15.26
C THR A 794 -34.03 0.52 -14.84
N LEU A 795 -32.73 0.19 -14.94
CA LEU A 795 -31.67 1.13 -14.64
C LEU A 795 -31.36 1.97 -15.88
N THR A 796 -31.03 3.24 -15.66
CA THR A 796 -30.54 4.15 -16.69
C THR A 796 -29.28 4.80 -16.15
N GLU A 797 -28.20 4.70 -16.90
CA GLU A 797 -26.90 5.28 -16.56
C GLU A 797 -27.02 6.77 -16.21
N GLY A 798 -26.34 7.22 -15.15
CA GLY A 798 -26.40 8.60 -14.65
C GLY A 798 -27.71 9.04 -14.01
N VAL A 799 -28.74 8.19 -13.95
CA VAL A 799 -30.04 8.52 -13.35
C VAL A 799 -30.17 7.84 -11.98
N ASP A 800 -30.42 8.63 -10.93
CA ASP A 800 -30.69 8.07 -9.61
C ASP A 800 -32.07 7.38 -9.59
N VAL A 801 -32.13 6.19 -9.00
CA VAL A 801 -33.35 5.39 -8.86
C VAL A 801 -33.64 5.16 -7.38
N ASP A 802 -34.83 5.59 -6.94
CA ASP A 802 -35.33 5.32 -5.59
C ASP A 802 -36.34 4.16 -5.61
N LEU A 803 -35.98 3.07 -4.93
CA LEU A 803 -36.82 1.88 -4.78
C LEU A 803 -37.85 2.01 -3.65
N GLY A 804 -37.77 3.06 -2.85
CA GLY A 804 -38.63 3.30 -1.70
C GLY A 804 -38.39 2.28 -0.58
N VAL A 805 -39.48 1.89 0.10
CA VAL A 805 -39.44 0.95 1.22
C VAL A 805 -39.61 -0.49 0.73
N LEU A 806 -38.61 -1.32 0.98
CA LEU A 806 -38.56 -2.74 0.67
C LEU A 806 -38.83 -3.55 1.95
N THR A 807 -39.90 -4.34 1.97
CA THR A 807 -40.24 -5.17 3.13
C THR A 807 -39.72 -6.59 2.95
N LEU A 808 -38.90 -7.07 3.88
CA LEU A 808 -38.42 -8.44 3.95
C LEU A 808 -39.29 -9.28 4.87
N ASP A 809 -39.97 -10.28 4.32
CA ASP A 809 -40.80 -11.19 5.11
C ASP A 809 -39.91 -12.16 5.94
N PRO A 810 -40.27 -12.47 7.20
CA PRO A 810 -39.56 -13.46 8.00
C PRO A 810 -39.53 -14.81 7.29
N GLY A 811 -38.34 -15.35 7.14
CA GLY A 811 -38.14 -16.68 6.58
C GLY A 811 -38.61 -17.75 7.56
N TRP A 812 -39.00 -18.91 7.04
CA TRP A 812 -39.25 -20.09 7.85
C TRP A 812 -38.51 -21.30 7.27
N THR A 813 -38.50 -22.38 8.05
CA THR A 813 -37.73 -23.58 7.75
C THR A 813 -38.66 -24.76 7.52
N LEU A 814 -38.41 -25.55 6.48
CA LEU A 814 -39.12 -26.79 6.17
C LEU A 814 -38.14 -27.95 6.19
N ARG A 815 -38.39 -28.94 7.05
CA ARG A 815 -37.65 -30.21 7.02
C ARG A 815 -38.28 -31.16 6.00
N LEU A 816 -37.48 -31.71 5.11
CA LEU A 816 -37.87 -32.72 4.13
C LEU A 816 -37.40 -34.09 4.64
N VAL A 817 -38.34 -35.03 4.73
CA VAL A 817 -38.03 -36.43 5.05
C VAL A 817 -38.26 -37.23 3.79
N LEU A 818 -37.16 -37.70 3.20
CA LEU A 818 -37.18 -38.40 1.93
C LEU A 818 -37.47 -39.88 2.15
N HIS A 819 -38.40 -40.43 1.38
CA HIS A 819 -38.74 -41.84 1.38
C HIS A 819 -38.76 -42.37 -0.04
N ASP A 820 -38.39 -43.64 -0.20
CA ASP A 820 -38.55 -44.34 -1.46
C ASP A 820 -40.04 -44.50 -1.77
N ALA A 821 -40.48 -44.01 -2.93
CA ALA A 821 -41.89 -43.99 -3.31
C ALA A 821 -42.50 -45.40 -3.48
N GLU A 822 -41.68 -46.44 -3.65
CA GLU A 822 -42.13 -47.82 -3.85
C GLU A 822 -42.09 -48.64 -2.55
N THR A 823 -41.00 -48.55 -1.80
CA THR A 823 -40.77 -49.37 -0.60
C THR A 823 -41.16 -48.66 0.70
N GLY A 824 -41.30 -47.33 0.67
CA GLY A 824 -41.52 -46.50 1.85
C GLY A 824 -40.30 -46.41 2.78
N ALA A 825 -39.18 -47.03 2.41
CA ALA A 825 -37.94 -46.97 3.18
C ALA A 825 -37.41 -45.53 3.24
N ALA A 826 -36.85 -45.13 4.38
CA ALA A 826 -36.22 -43.82 4.51
C ALA A 826 -34.98 -43.72 3.60
N LEU A 827 -34.81 -42.57 2.96
CA LEU A 827 -33.67 -42.25 2.10
C LEU A 827 -32.83 -41.13 2.74
N PRO A 828 -31.99 -41.44 3.75
CA PRO A 828 -31.19 -40.44 4.46
C PRO A 828 -30.02 -39.88 3.64
N ASP A 829 -29.55 -40.63 2.62
CA ASP A 829 -28.33 -40.34 1.85
C ASP A 829 -28.64 -40.20 0.34
N VAL A 830 -29.49 -39.23 -0.02
CA VAL A 830 -29.62 -38.78 -1.41
C VAL A 830 -28.49 -37.77 -1.70
N GLY A 831 -27.90 -37.79 -2.90
CA GLY A 831 -26.85 -36.83 -3.28
C GLY A 831 -27.27 -35.34 -3.29
N GLU A 832 -26.76 -34.55 -4.23
CA GLU A 832 -27.11 -33.12 -4.31
C GLU A 832 -28.64 -32.95 -4.57
N LEU A 833 -29.36 -32.42 -3.58
CA LEU A 833 -30.77 -32.05 -3.68
C LEU A 833 -30.90 -30.56 -3.95
N ARG A 834 -31.64 -30.21 -5.01
CA ARG A 834 -31.92 -28.83 -5.42
C ARG A 834 -33.41 -28.56 -5.32
N ALA A 835 -33.79 -27.40 -4.79
CA ALA A 835 -35.18 -26.99 -4.67
C ALA A 835 -35.46 -25.72 -5.49
N LYS A 836 -36.57 -25.70 -6.23
CA LYS A 836 -37.08 -24.53 -6.95
C LYS A 836 -38.45 -24.18 -6.39
N LEU A 837 -38.71 -22.90 -6.18
CA LEU A 837 -39.95 -22.39 -5.60
C LEU A 837 -40.68 -21.52 -6.62
N THR A 838 -41.96 -21.81 -6.88
CA THR A 838 -42.79 -21.08 -7.87
C THR A 838 -44.13 -20.68 -7.25
N GLU A 839 -44.50 -19.39 -7.24
CA GLU A 839 -45.79 -18.95 -6.67
C GLU A 839 -46.97 -19.16 -7.66
N PRO A 840 -48.19 -19.55 -7.22
CA PRO A 840 -49.27 -19.97 -8.13
C PRO A 840 -50.10 -18.85 -8.78
N SER A 841 -49.94 -17.57 -8.43
CA SER A 841 -50.74 -16.48 -9.03
C SER A 841 -50.15 -15.06 -8.89
N ASP A 842 -49.50 -14.54 -9.94
CA ASP A 842 -49.48 -13.10 -10.27
C ASP A 842 -49.04 -12.91 -11.75
N PRO A 843 -49.78 -12.16 -12.60
CA PRO A 843 -49.35 -11.82 -13.95
C PRO A 843 -48.12 -10.89 -14.04
N ASP A 844 -47.66 -10.30 -12.93
CA ASP A 844 -46.39 -9.56 -12.86
C ASP A 844 -45.30 -10.40 -12.16
N ILE A 845 -44.42 -10.99 -12.95
CA ILE A 845 -43.28 -11.84 -12.55
C ILE A 845 -42.42 -11.12 -11.50
N THR A 846 -42.62 -11.34 -10.19
CA THR A 846 -41.74 -10.70 -9.17
C THR A 846 -41.56 -11.43 -7.83
N ARG A 847 -41.70 -12.77 -7.75
CA ARG A 847 -41.28 -13.55 -6.56
C ARG A 847 -40.72 -14.95 -6.84
N ALA A 848 -40.41 -15.29 -8.10
CA ALA A 848 -39.85 -16.59 -8.40
C ALA A 848 -38.34 -16.63 -8.07
N LEU A 849 -37.97 -17.36 -7.02
CA LEU A 849 -36.58 -17.80 -6.81
C LEU A 849 -36.17 -18.67 -8.01
N THR A 850 -35.72 -18.04 -9.08
CA THR A 850 -35.37 -18.69 -10.35
C THR A 850 -34.07 -19.46 -10.26
N ARG A 851 -33.28 -19.25 -9.20
CA ARG A 851 -32.11 -20.07 -8.88
C ARG A 851 -32.50 -21.20 -7.93
N PRO A 852 -32.17 -22.46 -8.27
CA PRO A 852 -32.42 -23.58 -7.36
C PRO A 852 -31.62 -23.39 -6.06
N LEU A 853 -32.32 -23.47 -4.93
CA LEU A 853 -31.75 -23.50 -3.59
C LEU A 853 -31.05 -24.85 -3.38
N ARG A 854 -29.80 -24.84 -2.93
CA ARG A 854 -29.18 -26.05 -2.39
C ARG A 854 -29.85 -26.42 -1.08
N VAL A 855 -30.27 -27.67 -0.95
CA VAL A 855 -30.89 -28.15 0.28
C VAL A 855 -29.80 -28.73 1.17
N ALA A 856 -29.64 -28.18 2.37
CA ALA A 856 -28.63 -28.65 3.31
C ALA A 856 -29.06 -30.02 3.87
N SER A 857 -28.15 -31.00 3.84
CA SER A 857 -28.30 -32.26 4.56
C SER A 857 -27.73 -32.10 5.96
N GLN A 858 -28.54 -32.38 6.99
CA GLN A 858 -28.16 -32.30 8.39
C GLN A 858 -28.92 -33.38 9.18
N ASP A 859 -28.20 -34.20 9.96
CA ASP A 859 -28.75 -35.25 10.84
C ASP A 859 -29.73 -36.21 10.13
N GLY A 860 -29.38 -36.67 8.92
CA GLY A 860 -30.16 -37.63 8.13
C GLY A 860 -31.49 -37.08 7.58
N GLY A 861 -31.63 -35.75 7.50
CA GLY A 861 -32.75 -35.07 6.84
C GLY A 861 -32.29 -33.85 6.04
N TYR A 862 -33.16 -33.35 5.17
CA TYR A 862 -32.87 -32.22 4.28
C TYR A 862 -33.65 -31.01 4.74
N THR A 863 -33.00 -29.85 4.85
CA THR A 863 -33.65 -28.65 5.41
C THR A 863 -33.62 -27.50 4.42
N LEU A 864 -34.79 -26.96 4.11
CA LEU A 864 -34.96 -25.71 3.39
C LEU A 864 -35.13 -24.57 4.38
N THR A 865 -34.23 -23.59 4.33
CA THR A 865 -34.27 -22.39 5.18
C THR A 865 -34.68 -21.16 4.38
N HIS A 866 -35.14 -20.11 5.06
CA HIS A 866 -35.49 -18.82 4.45
C HIS A 866 -36.64 -18.89 3.43
N LEU A 867 -37.60 -19.79 3.66
CA LEU A 867 -38.73 -19.98 2.74
C LEU A 867 -39.70 -18.79 2.77
N PRO A 868 -40.31 -18.42 1.62
CA PRO A 868 -41.34 -17.40 1.53
C PRO A 868 -42.66 -17.89 2.16
N PRO A 869 -43.59 -16.99 2.53
CA PRO A 869 -44.91 -17.39 2.99
C PRO A 869 -45.68 -18.18 1.90
N PRO A 870 -46.42 -19.26 2.25
CA PRO A 870 -47.31 -19.95 1.31
C PRO A 870 -48.41 -19.03 0.74
N PRO A 871 -48.96 -19.32 -0.47
CA PRO A 871 -48.77 -20.54 -1.24
C PRO A 871 -47.62 -20.49 -2.25
N PHE A 872 -46.91 -21.62 -2.43
CA PHE A 872 -45.93 -21.84 -3.51
C PHE A 872 -45.83 -23.32 -3.88
N VAL A 873 -45.40 -23.60 -5.11
CA VAL A 873 -45.02 -24.94 -5.58
C VAL A 873 -43.54 -25.16 -5.31
N LEU A 874 -43.24 -26.18 -4.51
CA LEU A 874 -41.90 -26.71 -4.28
C LEU A 874 -41.61 -27.79 -5.31
N GLU A 875 -40.60 -27.58 -6.15
CA GLU A 875 -40.03 -28.59 -7.03
C GLU A 875 -38.67 -29.03 -6.48
N LEU A 876 -38.49 -30.32 -6.23
CA LEU A 876 -37.24 -30.93 -5.78
C LEU A 876 -36.63 -31.74 -6.92
N GLN A 877 -35.36 -31.48 -7.20
CA GLN A 877 -34.57 -32.19 -8.19
C GLN A 877 -33.39 -32.87 -7.48
N ALA A 878 -33.26 -34.18 -7.67
CA ALA A 878 -32.13 -34.97 -7.23
C ALA A 878 -31.57 -35.72 -8.45
N HIS A 879 -30.24 -35.91 -8.50
CA HIS A 879 -29.62 -36.67 -9.59
C HIS A 879 -30.12 -38.12 -9.65
N GLU A 880 -30.50 -38.68 -8.49
CA GLU A 880 -30.86 -40.09 -8.36
C GLU A 880 -32.37 -40.37 -8.42
N ALA A 881 -33.21 -39.35 -8.59
CA ALA A 881 -34.67 -39.48 -8.54
C ALA A 881 -35.37 -38.56 -9.54
N ARG A 882 -36.60 -38.90 -9.92
CA ARG A 882 -37.42 -38.01 -10.75
C ARG A 882 -37.76 -36.71 -9.99
N PRO A 883 -37.96 -35.58 -10.71
CA PRO A 883 -38.40 -34.35 -10.08
C PRO A 883 -39.71 -34.56 -9.30
N PHE A 884 -39.71 -34.12 -8.05
CA PHE A 884 -40.88 -34.14 -7.19
C PHE A 884 -41.47 -32.74 -7.11
N GLN A 885 -42.78 -32.60 -7.32
CA GLN A 885 -43.48 -31.32 -7.18
C GLN A 885 -44.56 -31.43 -6.10
N HIS A 886 -44.64 -30.42 -5.24
CA HIS A 886 -45.64 -30.32 -4.19
C HIS A 886 -46.09 -28.89 -3.98
N GLU A 887 -47.40 -28.68 -3.92
CA GLU A 887 -47.98 -27.38 -3.61
C GLU A 887 -48.04 -27.17 -2.09
N VAL A 888 -47.22 -26.25 -1.59
CA VAL A 888 -47.21 -25.82 -0.19
C VAL A 888 -48.23 -24.70 -0.03
N THR A 889 -49.37 -25.01 0.58
CA THR A 889 -50.48 -24.06 0.78
C THR A 889 -50.51 -23.44 2.18
N SER A 890 -49.78 -24.01 3.15
CA SER A 890 -49.66 -23.51 4.53
C SER A 890 -48.31 -23.91 5.15
N ARG A 891 -47.89 -23.21 6.22
CA ARG A 891 -46.60 -23.47 6.88
C ARG A 891 -46.65 -24.84 7.57
N MET A 892 -45.61 -25.64 7.37
CA MET A 892 -45.49 -26.98 7.96
C MET A 892 -44.05 -27.23 8.40
N ASP A 893 -43.83 -27.87 9.54
CA ASP A 893 -42.46 -28.09 10.02
C ASP A 893 -41.76 -29.22 9.27
N THR A 894 -42.52 -30.16 8.70
CA THR A 894 -41.99 -31.33 8.02
C THR A 894 -42.86 -31.75 6.83
N LEU A 895 -42.23 -32.05 5.70
CA LEU A 895 -42.85 -32.61 4.50
C LEU A 895 -42.24 -33.99 4.21
N ALA A 896 -43.08 -35.02 4.13
CA ALA A 896 -42.68 -36.34 3.65
C ALA A 896 -42.64 -36.32 2.11
N VAL A 897 -41.49 -36.64 1.54
CA VAL A 897 -41.24 -36.57 0.09
C VAL A 897 -41.04 -37.99 -0.45
N PRO A 898 -42.03 -38.56 -1.17
CA PRO A 898 -41.83 -39.80 -1.89
C PRO A 898 -41.00 -39.55 -3.16
N LEU A 899 -39.75 -40.01 -3.16
CA LEU A 899 -38.86 -39.94 -4.33
C LEU A 899 -38.98 -41.21 -5.16
N ASP A 900 -39.26 -41.05 -6.46
CA ASP A 900 -39.20 -42.12 -7.44
C ASP A 900 -37.76 -42.26 -7.97
N LEU A 901 -37.02 -43.27 -7.50
CA LEU A 901 -35.63 -43.53 -7.88
C LEU A 901 -35.46 -44.02 -9.34
N ALA A 902 -36.56 -44.25 -10.07
CA ALA A 902 -36.58 -44.75 -11.44
C ALA A 902 -35.80 -46.07 -11.65
N ALA A 903 -35.54 -46.45 -12.91
CA ALA A 903 -34.70 -47.61 -13.22
C ALA A 903 -33.21 -47.31 -12.96
N LYS A 904 -32.46 -48.30 -12.46
CA LYS A 904 -31.00 -48.21 -12.41
C LYS A 904 -30.44 -48.57 -13.77
N VAL A 905 -29.71 -47.65 -14.39
CA VAL A 905 -29.17 -47.85 -15.74
C VAL A 905 -27.66 -47.80 -15.69
N ARG A 906 -27.00 -48.93 -15.97
CA ARG A 906 -25.54 -48.99 -16.06
C ARG A 906 -25.11 -48.69 -17.49
N PHE A 907 -24.31 -47.66 -17.69
CA PHE A 907 -23.70 -47.35 -18.98
C PHE A 907 -22.23 -47.76 -18.97
N THR A 908 -21.78 -48.43 -20.04
CA THR A 908 -20.38 -48.79 -20.24
C THR A 908 -19.92 -48.25 -21.60
N ALA A 909 -18.88 -47.42 -21.61
CA ALA A 909 -18.14 -47.03 -22.80
C ALA A 909 -16.88 -47.89 -22.90
N GLN A 910 -16.69 -48.56 -24.03
CA GLN A 910 -15.56 -49.50 -24.21
C GLN A 910 -14.99 -49.42 -25.63
N ASP A 911 -13.76 -49.91 -25.82
CA ASP A 911 -13.20 -50.15 -27.15
C ASP A 911 -13.72 -51.46 -27.78
N ALA A 912 -13.32 -51.74 -29.02
CA ALA A 912 -13.67 -52.96 -29.75
C ALA A 912 -13.20 -54.26 -29.06
N ASP A 913 -12.19 -54.19 -28.18
CA ASP A 913 -11.65 -55.31 -27.41
C ASP A 913 -12.35 -55.48 -26.04
N GLY A 914 -13.32 -54.61 -25.71
CA GLY A 914 -14.11 -54.63 -24.48
C GLY A 914 -13.45 -53.93 -23.30
N THR A 915 -12.40 -53.14 -23.51
CA THR A 915 -11.73 -52.37 -22.45
C THR A 915 -12.51 -51.09 -22.17
N PRO A 916 -12.90 -50.81 -20.90
CA PRO A 916 -13.60 -49.58 -20.56
C PRO A 916 -12.78 -48.32 -20.88
N LEU A 917 -13.40 -47.33 -21.50
CA LEU A 917 -12.77 -46.07 -21.91
C LEU A 917 -13.38 -44.87 -21.19
N PRO A 918 -12.56 -43.95 -20.63
CA PRO A 918 -13.06 -42.70 -20.07
C PRO A 918 -13.89 -41.92 -21.09
N ALA A 919 -15.16 -41.70 -20.80
CA ALA A 919 -16.07 -41.06 -21.74
C ALA A 919 -17.17 -40.24 -21.05
N LEU A 920 -17.70 -39.26 -21.77
CA LEU A 920 -18.89 -38.51 -21.42
C LEU A 920 -20.11 -39.16 -22.09
N ILE A 921 -20.96 -39.83 -21.31
CA ILE A 921 -22.17 -40.52 -21.77
C ILE A 921 -23.28 -39.50 -22.01
N ARG A 922 -24.03 -39.64 -23.10
CA ARG A 922 -25.16 -38.77 -23.46
C ARG A 922 -26.37 -39.57 -23.93
N LEU A 923 -27.54 -39.24 -23.40
CA LEU A 923 -28.82 -39.70 -23.92
C LEU A 923 -29.55 -38.52 -24.58
N ARG A 924 -30.02 -38.75 -25.80
CA ARG A 924 -30.92 -37.83 -26.53
C ARG A 924 -32.27 -38.52 -26.71
N TYR A 925 -33.37 -37.77 -26.63
CA TYR A 925 -34.69 -38.32 -26.93
C TYR A 925 -34.73 -38.81 -28.39
N ALA A 926 -35.35 -39.98 -28.65
CA ALA A 926 -35.42 -40.55 -29.99
C ALA A 926 -36.33 -39.76 -30.95
N GLU A 927 -37.31 -39.01 -30.43
CA GLU A 927 -38.21 -38.11 -31.17
C GLU A 927 -38.27 -36.73 -30.49
N GLY A 928 -38.03 -35.64 -31.26
CA GLY A 928 -38.06 -34.25 -30.77
C GLY A 928 -36.87 -33.38 -31.20
N LEU A 929 -36.88 -32.10 -30.81
CA LEU A 929 -35.72 -31.19 -30.94
C LEU A 929 -34.48 -31.79 -30.24
N PRO A 930 -33.24 -31.46 -30.64
CA PRO A 930 -32.00 -32.08 -30.13
C PRO A 930 -31.62 -31.63 -28.70
N ALA A 931 -32.58 -31.69 -27.77
CA ALA A 931 -32.33 -31.53 -26.35
C ALA A 931 -31.65 -32.80 -25.81
N ILE A 932 -30.56 -32.61 -25.08
CA ILE A 932 -29.91 -33.69 -24.32
C ILE A 932 -30.84 -34.01 -23.15
N GLY A 933 -31.35 -35.23 -23.10
CA GLY A 933 -32.22 -35.69 -22.00
C GLY A 933 -31.42 -36.03 -20.74
N TYR A 934 -30.17 -36.48 -20.92
CA TYR A 934 -29.26 -36.82 -19.82
C TYR A 934 -27.80 -36.86 -20.28
N GLN A 935 -26.86 -36.49 -19.41
CA GLN A 935 -25.43 -36.57 -19.67
C GLN A 935 -24.65 -36.78 -18.37
N GLU A 936 -23.68 -37.68 -18.37
CA GLU A 936 -22.82 -37.92 -17.21
C GLU A 936 -21.41 -38.38 -17.59
N LEU A 937 -20.42 -38.00 -16.78
CA LEU A 937 -19.02 -38.39 -16.96
C LEU A 937 -18.81 -39.81 -16.42
N ALA A 938 -18.24 -40.68 -17.24
CA ALA A 938 -17.78 -42.02 -16.87
C ALA A 938 -16.23 -42.06 -16.91
N PRO A 939 -15.52 -41.54 -15.89
CA PRO A 939 -14.07 -41.42 -15.91
C PRO A 939 -13.34 -42.78 -15.94
N GLN A 940 -13.99 -43.86 -15.51
CA GLN A 940 -13.48 -45.23 -15.61
C GLN A 940 -14.16 -46.04 -16.74
N GLY A 941 -14.88 -45.35 -17.63
CA GLY A 941 -15.65 -45.96 -18.71
C GLY A 941 -16.93 -46.69 -18.30
N THR A 942 -17.28 -46.71 -17.01
CA THR A 942 -18.58 -47.19 -16.54
C THR A 942 -19.21 -46.16 -15.60
N VAL A 943 -20.53 -45.96 -15.71
CA VAL A 943 -21.32 -45.13 -14.79
C VAL A 943 -22.66 -45.77 -14.49
N LEU A 944 -23.15 -45.61 -13.26
CA LEU A 944 -24.47 -46.07 -12.83
C LEU A 944 -25.40 -44.86 -12.70
N ALA A 945 -26.36 -44.76 -13.61
CA ALA A 945 -27.36 -43.73 -13.67
C ALA A 945 -28.65 -44.10 -12.92
N ARG A 946 -29.34 -43.11 -12.38
CA ARG A 946 -30.69 -43.20 -11.82
C ARG A 946 -31.49 -41.95 -12.20
N GLY A 947 -32.80 -41.93 -11.94
CA GLY A 947 -33.65 -40.75 -12.21
C GLY A 947 -33.98 -40.47 -13.68
N ILE A 948 -33.59 -41.33 -14.63
CA ILE A 948 -33.88 -41.13 -16.07
C ILE A 948 -35.33 -41.52 -16.39
N GLU A 949 -36.04 -40.69 -17.17
CA GLU A 949 -37.41 -40.98 -17.61
C GLU A 949 -37.47 -42.21 -18.53
N PRO A 950 -38.51 -43.05 -18.44
CA PRO A 950 -38.68 -44.20 -19.33
C PRO A 950 -39.04 -43.75 -20.73
N GLY A 951 -38.44 -44.38 -21.72
CA GLY A 951 -38.61 -44.00 -23.10
C GLY A 951 -37.53 -44.55 -24.00
N GLU A 952 -37.68 -44.27 -25.29
CA GLU A 952 -36.67 -44.58 -26.30
C GLU A 952 -35.69 -43.41 -26.38
N TYR A 953 -34.39 -43.71 -26.24
CA TYR A 953 -33.31 -42.75 -26.31
C TYR A 953 -32.27 -43.17 -27.34
N LEU A 954 -31.57 -42.20 -27.89
CA LEU A 954 -30.31 -42.39 -28.60
C LEU A 954 -29.15 -42.20 -27.60
N LEU A 955 -28.49 -43.29 -27.23
CA LEU A 955 -27.28 -43.34 -26.42
C LEU A 955 -26.06 -43.04 -27.29
N ASP A 956 -25.21 -42.12 -26.84
CA ASP A 956 -23.96 -41.69 -27.48
C ASP A 956 -22.89 -41.47 -26.38
N ALA A 957 -21.63 -41.42 -26.75
CA ALA A 957 -20.51 -41.10 -25.87
C ALA A 957 -19.45 -40.23 -26.56
N ARG A 958 -18.72 -39.43 -25.79
CA ARG A 958 -17.56 -38.66 -26.30
C ARG A 958 -16.33 -38.91 -25.45
N PRO A 959 -15.12 -38.85 -26.03
CA PRO A 959 -13.89 -38.86 -25.24
C PRO A 959 -13.89 -37.68 -24.25
N ILE A 960 -13.31 -37.88 -23.06
CA ILE A 960 -13.11 -36.79 -22.09
C ILE A 960 -11.97 -35.87 -22.54
N ASP A 961 -10.95 -36.44 -23.19
CA ASP A 961 -9.84 -35.69 -23.78
C ASP A 961 -10.27 -35.07 -25.13
N PRO A 962 -10.27 -33.72 -25.25
CA PRO A 962 -10.67 -33.04 -26.49
C PRO A 962 -9.74 -33.31 -27.68
N GLU A 963 -8.51 -33.78 -27.45
CA GLU A 963 -7.56 -34.11 -28.52
C GLU A 963 -7.72 -35.54 -29.07
N SER A 964 -8.61 -36.35 -28.47
CA SER A 964 -8.82 -37.73 -28.91
C SER A 964 -9.63 -37.82 -30.21
N GLU A 965 -9.08 -38.50 -31.23
CA GLU A 965 -9.78 -38.76 -32.51
C GLU A 965 -10.85 -39.86 -32.44
N ARG A 966 -10.99 -40.53 -31.29
CA ARG A 966 -11.90 -41.67 -31.13
C ARG A 966 -13.37 -41.26 -31.25
N ARG A 967 -14.15 -42.08 -31.97
CA ARG A 967 -15.59 -41.86 -32.16
C ARG A 967 -16.37 -43.03 -31.58
N PHE A 968 -17.44 -42.74 -30.85
CA PHE A 968 -18.37 -43.75 -30.35
C PHE A 968 -19.57 -43.84 -31.28
N THR A 969 -20.02 -45.06 -31.57
CA THR A 969 -21.19 -45.26 -32.45
C THR A 969 -22.49 -45.12 -31.63
N PRO A 970 -23.37 -44.15 -31.95
CA PRO A 970 -24.63 -43.99 -31.22
C PRO A 970 -25.59 -45.16 -31.44
N ARG A 971 -26.35 -45.54 -30.40
CA ARG A 971 -27.31 -46.66 -30.45
C ARG A 971 -28.64 -46.30 -29.79
N ARG A 972 -29.73 -46.80 -30.35
CA ARG A 972 -31.06 -46.69 -29.72
C ARG A 972 -31.19 -47.66 -28.54
N VAL A 973 -31.65 -47.13 -27.41
CA VAL A 973 -31.86 -47.87 -26.16
C VAL A 973 -33.25 -47.57 -25.61
N GLN A 974 -33.89 -48.58 -25.02
CA GLN A 974 -35.19 -48.43 -24.37
C GLN A 974 -34.99 -48.50 -22.87
N ILE A 975 -35.19 -47.38 -22.17
CA ILE A 975 -35.10 -47.34 -20.70
C ILE A 975 -36.47 -47.74 -20.13
N PRO A 976 -36.55 -48.81 -19.32
CA PRO A 976 -37.79 -49.22 -18.70
C PRO A 976 -38.20 -48.26 -17.57
N PRO A 977 -39.48 -48.25 -17.17
CA PRO A 977 -39.94 -47.43 -16.05
C PRO A 977 -39.30 -47.81 -14.71
N ARG A 978 -38.92 -49.08 -14.51
CA ARG A 978 -38.29 -49.63 -13.29
C ARG A 978 -37.39 -50.83 -13.60
N GLY A 979 -36.54 -51.22 -12.63
CA GLY A 979 -35.63 -52.36 -12.71
C GLY A 979 -34.17 -51.97 -12.92
N GLU A 980 -33.29 -52.95 -13.11
CA GLU A 980 -31.88 -52.73 -13.48
C GLU A 980 -31.66 -53.11 -14.95
N VAL A 981 -31.08 -52.19 -15.73
CA VAL A 981 -30.70 -52.41 -17.12
C VAL A 981 -29.27 -51.95 -17.36
N ALA A 982 -28.59 -52.54 -18.33
CA ALA A 982 -27.24 -52.17 -18.71
C ALA A 982 -27.15 -51.94 -20.22
N PHE A 983 -26.47 -50.87 -20.62
CA PHE A 983 -26.21 -50.52 -22.00
C PHE A 983 -24.73 -50.27 -22.21
N THR A 984 -24.24 -50.67 -23.38
CA THR A 984 -22.85 -50.50 -23.79
C THR A 984 -22.79 -49.70 -25.07
N VAL A 985 -21.81 -48.78 -25.14
CA VAL A 985 -21.47 -48.01 -26.33
C VAL A 985 -20.01 -48.26 -26.67
N GLU A 986 -19.75 -48.60 -27.93
CA GLU A 986 -18.44 -49.02 -28.41
C GLU A 986 -17.78 -47.90 -29.21
N ALA A 987 -16.47 -47.71 -28.98
CA ALA A 987 -15.64 -46.82 -29.78
C ALA A 987 -15.18 -47.54 -31.06
N ASP A 988 -15.25 -46.82 -32.17
CA ASP A 988 -14.61 -47.22 -33.42
C ASP A 988 -13.08 -47.27 -33.20
N PRO A 989 -12.37 -48.18 -33.87
CA PRO A 989 -10.90 -48.18 -33.83
C PRO A 989 -10.37 -46.82 -34.33
N PRO A 990 -9.27 -46.32 -33.75
CA PRO A 990 -8.68 -45.03 -34.14
C PRO A 990 -8.29 -44.98 -35.62
#